data_AF-A0AAC9HIF5-F1
#
_entry.id   AF-A0AAC9HIF5-F1
#
_cell.length_a   1.000
_cell.length_b   1.000
_cell.length_c   1.000
_cell.angle_alpha   90.00
_cell.angle_beta   90.00
_cell.angle_gamma   90.00
#
_symmetry.space_group_name_H-M   'P 1'
#
loop_
_entity.id
_entity.type
_entity.pdbx_description
1 polymer ?
#
loop_
_entity_poly.entity_id
_entity_poly.type
_entity_poly.pdbx_seq_one_letter_code
_entity_poly.pdbx_strand_id
1 'polypeptide(L)'
;MSYRVGIPRGLSYYYLFPFMQGFLTALGVEVVVSLPTDAVTLAAMNACPTDEPCVSVKLYFAHAKRLVESGVDYLFIPVLSSVEKDNYCCPKLIGAAAMIRNGLGLAPEQVLAPEWNEREKPGAWRENLLEIAARLGAGPERAAAAIRAGLEKQAACERMARQGLTLPLVYHRLCGTEKPRRQQFDPEARYDEGETIAVLGHPYLLYDGAGHQIVERLAEYARVITPEMVPPEDYRPEVATIFEGTRMWAYEARILGAGFSLLRKGQVTKMVLVEAFECGPASVIESYLEAEAERFGVPFLLLTVDEHTGEAGLVTRLEAFVDTSGSRPVNPAGKKQAFFFPASRGGELKVGAPGMGLLDIALEAVLQECRVEMVPTPPVTKRTVELGKELAPEFICYPLVTTLGQIREVLEQGANTIVMVGGKGRCRLGWYAQVQELLLKRLGRDFHLVIIDSPLPWRERWPAFRQALKEITNNAPLWRIIQGIYLGYHKMAALDQGEAMVRRKRAYESQRGAADKAWRRFVGRVKTAAGVRSVKRVFNEFREELAAIPEVPASPLRVKIIGEIYTVLEGFVNQEIEQFLASREDLRVEVVREITATQWFNLNVLHRRYEVERHRAIVTAAAPYLDVSVGGHGQESVGEAVLAAREGYDGVIQLLPFTCMPEIVAQNILVPLSEKLDLPFLSLIINEQNGTAGWETRLEAFLEVLAERREKLAAPGGEKHGVLFGY
;
A
#
# COMPACT_ATOMS: atom_id res chain seq x y z
N MET A 1 -24.77 32.22 13.36
CA MET A 1 -23.31 32.32 13.21
C MET A 1 -22.93 31.53 11.96
N SER A 2 -22.05 32.06 11.10
CA SER A 2 -21.54 31.31 9.95
C SER A 2 -20.30 30.55 10.41
N TYR A 3 -20.31 29.22 10.26
CA TYR A 3 -19.13 28.40 10.57
C TYR A 3 -18.02 28.69 9.57
N ARG A 4 -16.76 28.63 10.01
CA ARG A 4 -15.55 28.68 9.20
C ARG A 4 -15.02 27.27 9.00
N VAL A 5 -15.05 26.78 7.76
CA VAL A 5 -14.59 25.41 7.43
C VAL A 5 -13.36 25.47 6.54
N GLY A 6 -12.26 24.89 7.04
CA GLY A 6 -10.98 24.80 6.37
C GLY A 6 -10.92 23.64 5.36
N ILE A 7 -10.41 23.89 4.16
CA ILE A 7 -10.05 22.88 3.16
C ILE A 7 -8.54 22.94 2.93
N PRO A 8 -7.76 21.93 3.37
CA PRO A 8 -6.32 21.92 3.13
C PRO A 8 -6.03 21.75 1.65
N ARG A 9 -5.17 22.60 1.08
CA ARG A 9 -4.76 22.61 -0.34
C ARG A 9 -3.76 21.50 -0.66
N GLY A 10 -4.19 20.25 -0.54
CA GLY A 10 -3.42 19.07 -0.94
C GLY A 10 -4.34 17.88 -1.17
N LEU A 11 -3.80 16.80 -1.75
CA LEU A 11 -4.52 15.54 -1.96
C LEU A 11 -5.94 15.73 -2.53
N SER A 12 -6.97 15.52 -1.71
CA SER A 12 -8.39 15.59 -2.08
C SER A 12 -8.85 16.96 -2.61
N TYR A 13 -8.16 18.06 -2.25
CA TYR A 13 -8.41 19.39 -2.83
C TYR A 13 -8.36 19.35 -4.36
N TYR A 14 -7.32 18.74 -4.91
CA TYR A 14 -7.09 18.71 -6.36
C TYR A 14 -8.05 17.79 -7.11
N TYR A 15 -8.88 17.02 -6.40
CA TYR A 15 -9.90 16.16 -7.00
C TYR A 15 -11.32 16.68 -6.82
N LEU A 16 -11.61 17.25 -5.64
CA LEU A 16 -12.99 17.53 -5.19
C LEU A 16 -13.22 18.97 -4.75
N PHE A 17 -12.26 19.89 -4.90
CA PHE A 17 -12.44 21.25 -4.41
C PHE A 17 -13.72 21.95 -4.93
N PRO A 18 -14.07 21.89 -6.24
CA PRO A 18 -15.31 22.49 -6.73
C PRO A 18 -16.57 21.92 -6.06
N PHE A 19 -16.58 20.61 -5.78
CA PHE A 19 -17.63 19.97 -5.00
C PHE A 19 -17.68 20.53 -3.57
N MET A 20 -16.56 20.46 -2.85
CA MET A 20 -16.46 20.86 -1.43
C MET A 20 -16.85 22.33 -1.24
N GLN A 21 -16.33 23.22 -2.09
CA GLN A 21 -16.64 24.64 -2.07
C GLN A 21 -18.11 24.90 -2.41
N GLY A 22 -18.67 24.22 -3.42
CA GLY A 22 -20.07 24.36 -3.80
C GLY A 22 -21.03 23.95 -2.70
N PHE A 23 -20.76 22.80 -2.09
CA PHE A 23 -21.54 22.26 -0.98
C PHE A 23 -21.51 23.19 0.24
N LEU A 24 -20.33 23.53 0.74
CA LEU A 24 -20.18 24.34 1.96
C LEU A 24 -20.76 25.76 1.79
N THR A 25 -20.47 26.42 0.66
CA THR A 25 -21.01 27.77 0.41
C THR A 25 -22.54 27.77 0.33
N ALA A 26 -23.16 26.74 -0.26
CA ALA A 26 -24.63 26.61 -0.30
C ALA A 26 -25.24 26.38 1.09
N LEU A 27 -24.49 25.79 2.03
CA LEU A 27 -24.86 25.71 3.45
C LEU A 27 -24.69 27.03 4.20
N GLY A 28 -24.12 28.07 3.57
CA GLY A 28 -23.86 29.37 4.20
C GLY A 28 -22.64 29.37 5.13
N VAL A 29 -21.70 28.46 4.87
CA VAL A 29 -20.42 28.32 5.56
C VAL A 29 -19.38 29.21 4.89
N GLU A 30 -18.52 29.84 5.69
CA GLU A 30 -17.31 30.49 5.20
C GLU A 30 -16.25 29.43 4.88
N VAL A 31 -15.92 29.27 3.60
CA VAL A 31 -14.90 28.32 3.15
C VAL A 31 -13.53 28.98 3.19
N VAL A 32 -12.63 28.44 4.00
CA VAL A 32 -11.24 28.88 4.11
C VAL A 32 -10.35 27.83 3.46
N VAL A 33 -9.53 28.23 2.49
CA VAL A 33 -8.56 27.32 1.84
C VAL A 33 -7.16 27.76 2.26
N SER A 34 -6.27 26.82 2.56
CA SER A 34 -4.87 27.17 2.80
C SER A 34 -4.27 27.84 1.55
N LEU A 35 -3.26 28.70 1.77
CA LEU A 35 -2.55 29.39 0.69
C LEU A 35 -1.82 28.37 -0.21
N PRO A 36 -1.43 28.75 -1.44
CA PRO A 36 -0.51 27.93 -2.24
C PRO A 36 0.71 27.50 -1.42
N THR A 37 1.26 26.32 -1.71
CA THR A 37 2.51 25.85 -1.09
C THR A 37 3.62 26.89 -1.31
N ASP A 38 4.14 27.40 -0.22
CA ASP A 38 5.24 28.37 -0.14
C ASP A 38 6.33 27.83 0.79
N ALA A 39 7.41 28.60 0.98
CA ALA A 39 8.50 28.22 1.88
C ALA A 39 8.01 27.97 3.33
N VAL A 40 6.95 28.64 3.77
CA VAL A 40 6.36 28.46 5.11
C VAL A 40 5.63 27.12 5.20
N THR A 41 4.87 26.74 4.17
CA THR A 41 4.23 25.41 4.10
C THR A 41 5.27 24.31 4.04
N LEU A 42 6.33 24.46 3.24
CA LEU A 42 7.42 23.48 3.17
C LEU A 42 8.11 23.30 4.53
N ALA A 43 8.40 24.39 5.23
CA ALA A 43 8.98 24.32 6.59
C ALA A 43 8.04 23.67 7.62
N ALA A 44 6.72 23.68 7.38
CA ALA A 44 5.72 23.06 8.25
C ALA A 44 5.44 21.58 7.94
N MET A 45 6.17 20.94 7.00
CA MET A 45 6.02 19.51 6.69
C MET A 45 6.36 18.60 7.87
N ASN A 46 7.18 19.06 8.81
CA ASN A 46 7.44 18.40 10.10
C ASN A 46 6.21 18.23 11.01
N ALA A 47 5.06 18.79 10.61
CA ALA A 47 3.77 18.49 11.24
C ALA A 47 3.30 17.06 10.95
N CYS A 48 3.84 16.43 9.91
CA CYS A 48 3.66 15.01 9.66
C CYS A 48 4.40 14.21 10.74
N PRO A 49 3.74 13.29 11.47
CA PRO A 49 4.38 12.53 12.54
C PRO A 49 5.55 11.65 12.10
N THR A 50 5.64 11.31 10.81
CA THR A 50 6.70 10.45 10.25
C THR A 50 7.19 10.95 8.90
N ASP A 51 8.37 10.50 8.49
CA ASP A 51 8.99 10.89 7.22
C ASP A 51 8.63 10.00 6.02
N GLU A 52 7.99 8.85 6.26
CA GLU A 52 7.63 7.83 5.25
C GLU A 52 6.41 8.12 4.34
N PRO A 53 5.55 9.11 4.59
CA PRO A 53 4.54 9.50 3.61
C PRO A 53 5.19 10.25 2.45
N CYS A 54 4.59 10.12 1.26
CA CYS A 54 5.08 10.89 0.12
C CYS A 54 4.89 12.39 0.40
N VAL A 55 5.69 13.24 -0.26
CA VAL A 55 5.69 14.70 -0.07
C VAL A 55 4.28 15.31 -0.09
N SER A 56 3.37 14.77 -0.91
CA SER A 56 1.98 15.23 -0.99
C SER A 56 1.18 15.04 0.30
N VAL A 57 1.46 13.99 1.08
CA VAL A 57 0.85 13.75 2.40
C VAL A 57 1.48 14.67 3.45
N LYS A 58 2.81 14.84 3.45
CA LYS A 58 3.49 15.75 4.36
C LYS A 58 2.99 17.20 4.20
N LEU A 59 2.84 17.65 2.95
CA LEU A 59 2.22 18.93 2.63
C LEU A 59 0.76 19.01 3.09
N TYR A 60 0.03 17.90 3.05
CA TYR A 60 -1.34 17.87 3.56
C TYR A 60 -1.41 18.16 5.06
N PHE A 61 -0.47 17.60 5.85
CA PHE A 61 -0.28 17.96 7.26
C PHE A 61 0.06 19.43 7.45
N ALA A 62 1.01 19.96 6.68
CA ALA A 62 1.39 21.37 6.75
C ALA A 62 0.20 22.31 6.46
N HIS A 63 -0.56 22.03 5.41
CA HIS A 63 -1.76 22.79 5.03
C HIS A 63 -2.86 22.70 6.10
N ALA A 64 -3.09 21.51 6.64
CA ALA A 64 -4.08 21.30 7.70
C ALA A 64 -3.68 22.05 9.00
N LYS A 65 -2.41 21.97 9.40
CA LYS A 65 -1.88 22.68 10.57
C LYS A 65 -2.08 24.20 10.44
N ARG A 66 -1.72 24.79 9.30
CA ARG A 66 -1.92 26.23 9.04
C ARG A 66 -3.39 26.65 9.16
N LEU A 67 -4.31 25.80 8.70
CA LEU A 67 -5.74 26.07 8.81
C LEU A 67 -6.22 26.03 10.27
N VAL A 68 -5.78 25.03 11.03
CA VAL A 68 -6.07 24.93 12.47
C VAL A 68 -5.56 26.15 13.22
N GLU A 69 -4.33 26.58 12.95
CA GLU A 69 -3.71 27.79 13.53
C GLU A 69 -4.44 29.08 13.13
N SER A 70 -5.10 29.10 11.96
CA SER A 70 -5.93 30.24 11.51
C SER A 70 -7.33 30.31 12.16
N GLY A 71 -7.63 29.37 13.07
CA GLY A 71 -8.85 29.37 13.87
C GLY A 71 -10.11 29.00 13.08
N VAL A 72 -10.01 28.07 12.14
CA VAL A 72 -11.21 27.46 11.52
C VAL A 72 -11.95 26.58 12.55
N ASP A 73 -13.27 26.51 12.46
CA ASP A 73 -14.09 25.69 13.37
C ASP A 73 -13.93 24.20 13.07
N TYR A 74 -13.84 23.87 11.78
CA TYR A 74 -13.71 22.49 11.31
C TYR A 74 -12.76 22.40 10.10
N LEU A 75 -12.11 21.25 9.93
CA LEU A 75 -11.50 20.85 8.67
C LEU A 75 -12.47 19.98 7.88
N PHE A 76 -12.55 20.16 6.57
CA PHE A 76 -13.29 19.27 5.67
C PHE A 76 -12.30 18.40 4.89
N ILE A 77 -12.19 17.12 5.25
CA ILE A 77 -11.23 16.16 4.70
C ILE A 77 -11.97 14.90 4.29
N PRO A 78 -12.39 14.77 3.01
CA PRO A 78 -13.15 13.61 2.58
C PRO A 78 -12.28 12.34 2.61
N VAL A 79 -12.88 11.22 3.03
CA VAL A 79 -12.27 9.90 2.94
C VAL A 79 -12.60 9.32 1.58
N LEU A 80 -11.58 9.17 0.73
CA LEU A 80 -11.73 8.64 -0.62
C LEU A 80 -11.40 7.15 -0.61
N SER A 81 -12.30 6.30 -0.11
CA SER A 81 -12.16 4.84 -0.17
C SER A 81 -12.23 4.35 -1.62
N SER A 82 -13.27 4.78 -2.34
CA SER A 82 -13.58 4.37 -3.70
C SER A 82 -14.50 5.41 -4.35
N VAL A 83 -14.08 5.90 -5.52
CA VAL A 83 -14.84 6.91 -6.30
C VAL A 83 -15.60 6.30 -7.48
N GLU A 84 -15.36 5.01 -7.80
CA GLU A 84 -16.13 4.24 -8.78
C GLU A 84 -16.36 2.80 -8.28
N LYS A 85 -17.38 2.11 -8.83
CA LYS A 85 -17.87 0.82 -8.29
C LYS A 85 -16.83 -0.31 -8.19
N ASP A 86 -15.84 -0.33 -9.07
CA ASP A 86 -14.93 -1.49 -9.20
C ASP A 86 -13.52 -1.21 -8.67
N ASN A 87 -13.24 0.01 -8.19
CA ASN A 87 -11.91 0.44 -7.79
C ASN A 87 -11.83 0.93 -6.34
N TYR A 88 -10.61 1.15 -5.88
CA TYR A 88 -10.27 1.85 -4.65
C TYR A 88 -9.42 3.09 -4.98
N CYS A 89 -9.15 3.96 -4.02
CA CYS A 89 -8.07 4.92 -4.12
C CYS A 89 -6.83 4.44 -3.35
N CYS A 90 -5.71 5.15 -3.50
CA CYS A 90 -4.50 4.90 -2.72
C CYS A 90 -4.79 4.89 -1.21
N PRO A 91 -4.25 3.93 -0.41
CA PRO A 91 -4.44 3.88 1.04
C PRO A 91 -4.13 5.18 1.78
N LYS A 92 -3.16 5.97 1.30
CA LYS A 92 -2.82 7.29 1.88
C LYS A 92 -3.98 8.31 1.71
N LEU A 93 -4.78 8.22 0.63
CA LEU A 93 -6.01 9.00 0.46
C LEU A 93 -7.17 8.49 1.34
N ILE A 94 -7.28 7.17 1.49
CA ILE A 94 -8.28 6.53 2.37
C ILE A 94 -8.02 6.93 3.83
N GLY A 95 -6.77 6.85 4.27
CA GLY A 95 -6.36 7.17 5.63
C GLY A 95 -6.19 8.66 5.93
N ALA A 96 -6.35 9.56 4.94
CA ALA A 96 -5.95 10.97 5.07
C ALA A 96 -6.62 11.68 6.26
N ALA A 97 -7.94 11.53 6.42
CA ALA A 97 -8.67 12.14 7.54
C ALA A 97 -8.18 11.63 8.90
N ALA A 98 -7.97 10.31 9.02
CA ALA A 98 -7.48 9.67 10.24
C ALA A 98 -6.04 10.10 10.58
N MET A 99 -5.15 10.14 9.58
CA MET A 99 -3.78 10.62 9.76
C MET A 99 -3.75 12.06 10.25
N ILE A 100 -4.47 12.99 9.59
CA ILE A 100 -4.51 14.40 9.99
C ILE A 100 -5.09 14.56 11.40
N ARG A 101 -6.21 13.91 11.70
CA ARG A 101 -6.85 13.99 13.02
C ARG A 101 -5.88 13.56 14.12
N ASN A 102 -5.26 12.39 13.98
CA ASN A 102 -4.43 11.83 15.03
C ASN A 102 -3.08 12.56 15.12
N GLY A 103 -2.43 12.83 13.99
CA GLY A 103 -1.11 13.48 13.95
C GLY A 103 -1.13 14.94 14.39
N LEU A 104 -2.24 15.67 14.18
CA LEU A 104 -2.40 17.03 14.70
C LEU A 104 -3.11 17.09 16.06
N GLY A 105 -3.42 15.93 16.69
CA GLY A 105 -4.06 15.88 18.00
C GLY A 105 -5.48 16.47 18.03
N LEU A 106 -6.22 16.44 16.91
CA LEU A 106 -7.56 17.02 16.80
C LEU A 106 -8.63 16.10 17.41
N ALA A 107 -9.65 16.71 18.01
CA ALA A 107 -10.84 15.98 18.42
C ALA A 107 -11.59 15.43 17.19
N PRO A 108 -12.26 14.25 17.26
CA PRO A 108 -13.05 13.71 16.16
C PRO A 108 -14.06 14.71 15.58
N GLU A 109 -14.60 15.57 16.44
CA GLU A 109 -15.54 16.62 16.10
C GLU A 109 -14.93 17.69 15.18
N GLN A 110 -13.62 17.95 15.23
CA GLN A 110 -12.99 19.02 14.47
C GLN A 110 -12.75 18.66 13.00
N VAL A 111 -12.96 17.40 12.59
CA VAL A 111 -12.74 16.94 11.21
C VAL A 111 -14.05 16.41 10.63
N LEU A 112 -14.57 17.09 9.62
CA LEU A 112 -15.71 16.68 8.80
C LEU A 112 -15.18 15.77 7.67
N ALA A 113 -15.39 14.46 7.82
CA ALA A 113 -14.79 13.46 6.95
C ALA A 113 -15.82 12.55 6.26
N PRO A 114 -16.61 13.05 5.29
CA PRO A 114 -17.52 12.19 4.54
C PRO A 114 -16.77 11.13 3.74
N GLU A 115 -17.27 9.89 3.72
CA GLU A 115 -16.63 8.76 3.02
C GLU A 115 -17.25 8.53 1.64
N TRP A 116 -16.47 8.71 0.57
CA TRP A 116 -16.79 8.16 -0.74
C TRP A 116 -16.34 6.70 -0.81
N ASN A 117 -17.30 5.79 -0.87
CA ASN A 117 -17.04 4.36 -1.01
C ASN A 117 -18.04 3.73 -1.99
N GLU A 118 -17.90 4.03 -3.28
CA GLU A 118 -18.80 3.52 -4.33
C GLU A 118 -18.74 2.01 -4.53
N ARG A 119 -17.64 1.36 -4.11
CA ARG A 119 -17.46 -0.09 -4.20
C ARG A 119 -18.19 -0.87 -3.11
N GLU A 120 -18.06 -0.47 -1.85
CA GLU A 120 -18.60 -1.23 -0.71
C GLU A 120 -19.86 -0.61 -0.10
N LYS A 121 -20.01 0.72 -0.18
CA LYS A 121 -21.14 1.47 0.40
C LYS A 121 -21.70 2.49 -0.62
N PRO A 122 -22.19 2.03 -1.80
CA PRO A 122 -22.59 2.92 -2.89
C PRO A 122 -23.64 3.94 -2.43
N GLY A 123 -23.36 5.22 -2.65
CA GLY A 123 -24.26 6.32 -2.27
C GLY A 123 -24.28 6.72 -0.79
N ALA A 124 -23.61 5.99 0.12
CA ALA A 124 -23.60 6.28 1.56
C ALA A 124 -23.01 7.66 1.91
N TRP A 125 -22.10 8.17 1.07
CA TRP A 125 -21.56 9.53 1.18
C TRP A 125 -22.67 10.61 1.24
N ARG A 126 -23.84 10.37 0.63
CA ARG A 126 -24.98 11.31 0.70
C ARG A 126 -25.49 11.44 2.12
N GLU A 127 -25.63 10.33 2.83
CA GLU A 127 -26.09 10.32 4.22
C GLU A 127 -25.07 11.03 5.13
N ASN A 128 -23.77 10.75 4.96
CA ASN A 128 -22.73 11.46 5.70
C ASN A 128 -22.75 12.98 5.45
N LEU A 129 -23.02 13.42 4.22
CA LEU A 129 -23.15 14.85 3.91
C LEU A 129 -24.41 15.47 4.54
N LEU A 130 -25.51 14.73 4.65
CA LEU A 130 -26.71 15.20 5.35
C LEU A 130 -26.42 15.36 6.85
N GLU A 131 -25.69 14.42 7.46
CA GLU A 131 -25.25 14.50 8.86
C GLU A 131 -24.33 15.71 9.09
N ILE A 132 -23.35 15.93 8.20
CA ILE A 132 -22.46 17.10 8.25
C ILE A 132 -23.27 18.39 8.09
N ALA A 133 -24.22 18.44 7.15
CA ALA A 133 -25.06 19.63 6.95
C ALA A 133 -25.93 19.93 8.19
N ALA A 134 -26.51 18.91 8.82
CA ALA A 134 -27.26 19.06 10.06
C ALA A 134 -26.37 19.60 11.18
N ARG A 135 -25.14 19.11 11.29
CA ARG A 135 -24.13 19.58 12.24
C ARG A 135 -23.73 21.04 12.01
N LEU A 136 -23.76 21.49 10.76
CA LEU A 136 -23.55 22.88 10.36
C LEU A 136 -24.83 23.73 10.42
N GLY A 137 -25.91 23.21 11.02
CA GLY A 137 -27.15 23.95 11.28
C GLY A 137 -28.12 24.04 10.09
N ALA A 138 -27.94 23.22 9.05
CA ALA A 138 -28.82 23.18 7.89
C ALA A 138 -29.86 22.06 7.97
N GLY A 139 -31.11 22.38 7.62
CA GLY A 139 -32.18 21.39 7.48
C GLY A 139 -32.05 20.53 6.21
N PRO A 140 -32.79 19.41 6.11
CA PRO A 140 -32.65 18.43 5.01
C PRO A 140 -32.80 19.01 3.60
N GLU A 141 -33.73 19.95 3.39
CA GLU A 141 -33.95 20.57 2.08
C GLU A 141 -32.75 21.39 1.62
N ARG A 142 -32.21 22.21 2.53
CA ARG A 142 -30.99 23.00 2.27
C ARG A 142 -29.79 22.10 2.06
N ALA A 143 -29.67 21.03 2.84
CA ALA A 143 -28.61 20.03 2.68
C ALA A 143 -28.67 19.37 1.29
N ALA A 144 -29.86 18.91 0.85
CA ALA A 144 -30.04 18.33 -0.47
C ALA A 144 -29.75 19.32 -1.61
N ALA A 145 -30.14 20.59 -1.45
CA ALA A 145 -29.79 21.66 -2.39
C ALA A 145 -28.28 21.91 -2.45
N ALA A 146 -27.60 21.92 -1.30
CA ALA A 146 -26.15 22.08 -1.22
C ALA A 146 -25.39 20.91 -1.90
N ILE A 147 -25.85 19.67 -1.69
CA ILE A 147 -25.27 18.50 -2.36
C ILE A 147 -25.39 18.65 -3.89
N ARG A 148 -26.56 19.05 -4.40
CA ARG A 148 -26.74 19.32 -5.84
C ARG A 148 -25.80 20.41 -6.35
N ALA A 149 -25.70 21.52 -5.63
CA ALA A 149 -24.81 22.63 -6.00
C ALA A 149 -23.33 22.18 -6.08
N GLY A 150 -22.87 21.36 -5.12
CA GLY A 150 -21.54 20.75 -5.16
C GLY A 150 -21.34 19.84 -6.39
N LEU A 151 -22.28 18.94 -6.66
CA LEU A 151 -22.23 18.03 -7.81
C LEU A 151 -22.23 18.77 -9.16
N GLU A 152 -23.05 19.81 -9.30
CA GLU A 152 -23.12 20.64 -10.49
C GLU A 152 -21.80 21.37 -10.75
N LYS A 153 -21.16 21.91 -9.71
CA LYS A 153 -19.84 22.53 -9.82
C LYS A 153 -18.74 21.53 -10.18
N GLN A 154 -18.77 20.33 -9.60
CA GLN A 154 -17.81 19.28 -9.97
C GLN A 154 -17.98 18.85 -11.43
N ALA A 155 -19.23 18.66 -11.88
CA ALA A 155 -19.49 18.32 -13.28
C ALA A 155 -19.07 19.46 -14.23
N ALA A 156 -19.23 20.72 -13.83
CA ALA A 156 -18.72 21.86 -14.60
C ALA A 156 -17.19 21.87 -14.67
N CYS A 157 -16.51 21.53 -13.56
CA CYS A 157 -15.06 21.41 -13.53
C CYS A 157 -14.56 20.37 -14.53
N GLU A 158 -15.14 19.17 -14.52
CA GLU A 158 -14.78 18.11 -15.47
C GLU A 158 -15.02 18.50 -16.93
N ARG A 159 -16.14 19.18 -17.23
CA ARG A 159 -16.41 19.68 -18.60
C ARG A 159 -15.36 20.68 -19.07
N MET A 160 -14.95 21.60 -18.20
CA MET A 160 -13.95 22.62 -18.53
C MET A 160 -12.55 22.01 -18.66
N ALA A 161 -12.19 21.03 -17.82
CA ALA A 161 -10.93 20.31 -17.96
C ALA A 161 -10.84 19.59 -19.32
N ARG A 162 -11.91 18.93 -19.76
CA ARG A 162 -12.01 18.29 -21.09
C ARG A 162 -11.91 19.27 -22.27
N GLN A 163 -12.11 20.57 -22.04
CA GLN A 163 -11.89 21.63 -23.03
C GLN A 163 -10.43 22.10 -23.09
N GLY A 164 -9.52 21.46 -22.34
CA GLY A 164 -8.10 21.76 -22.31
C GLY A 164 -7.69 22.80 -21.26
N LEU A 165 -8.57 23.13 -20.30
CA LEU A 165 -8.23 24.04 -19.21
C LEU A 165 -7.57 23.27 -18.06
N THR A 166 -6.47 23.79 -17.52
CA THR A 166 -5.83 23.23 -16.32
C THR A 166 -6.70 23.41 -15.08
N LEU A 167 -6.61 22.51 -14.10
CA LEU A 167 -7.42 22.60 -12.87
C LEU A 167 -7.28 23.95 -12.14
N PRO A 168 -6.09 24.57 -11.98
CA PRO A 168 -5.98 25.89 -11.37
C PRO A 168 -6.81 26.96 -12.08
N LEU A 169 -6.84 26.95 -13.42
CA LEU A 169 -7.64 27.88 -14.21
C LEU A 169 -9.14 27.60 -14.07
N VAL A 170 -9.52 26.32 -14.04
CA VAL A 170 -10.91 25.90 -13.81
C VAL A 170 -11.38 26.33 -12.43
N TYR A 171 -10.57 26.15 -11.40
CA TYR A 171 -10.87 26.54 -10.02
C TYR A 171 -11.02 28.06 -9.89
N HIS A 172 -10.16 28.83 -10.57
CA HIS A 172 -10.30 30.29 -10.63
C HIS A 172 -11.66 30.70 -11.23
N ARG A 173 -12.03 30.13 -12.37
CA ARG A 173 -13.28 30.47 -13.08
C ARG A 173 -14.55 30.03 -12.34
N LEU A 174 -14.53 28.86 -11.68
CA LEU A 174 -15.71 28.29 -11.03
C LEU A 174 -15.85 28.66 -9.57
N CYS A 175 -14.73 28.79 -8.86
CA CYS A 175 -14.71 28.93 -7.40
C CYS A 175 -14.16 30.28 -6.94
N GLY A 176 -13.65 31.12 -7.84
CA GLY A 176 -13.09 32.42 -7.51
C GLY A 176 -11.75 32.34 -6.78
N THR A 177 -11.00 31.24 -6.92
CA THR A 177 -9.63 31.17 -6.39
C THR A 177 -8.74 32.20 -7.07
N GLU A 178 -7.57 32.48 -6.48
CA GLU A 178 -6.61 33.39 -7.10
C GLU A 178 -6.26 32.94 -8.52
N LYS A 179 -6.18 33.91 -9.45
CA LYS A 179 -5.83 33.63 -10.84
C LYS A 179 -4.39 33.12 -10.88
N PRO A 180 -4.10 31.98 -11.53
CA PRO A 180 -2.72 31.55 -11.75
C PRO A 180 -1.91 32.67 -12.39
N ARG A 181 -0.78 33.03 -11.78
CA ARG A 181 0.11 34.06 -12.35
C ARG A 181 0.81 33.47 -13.55
N ARG A 182 0.81 34.20 -14.68
CA ARG A 182 1.61 33.82 -15.85
C ARG A 182 3.03 34.27 -15.57
N GLN A 183 3.87 33.34 -15.12
CA GLN A 183 5.30 33.52 -14.98
C GLN A 183 5.98 33.02 -16.25
N GLN A 184 7.01 33.73 -16.72
CA GLN A 184 7.94 33.20 -17.71
C GLN A 184 9.07 32.50 -16.95
N PHE A 185 9.27 31.21 -17.20
CA PHE A 185 10.28 30.41 -16.51
C PHE A 185 11.58 30.35 -17.30
N ASP A 186 11.51 30.00 -18.59
CA ASP A 186 12.66 30.00 -19.50
C ASP A 186 12.54 31.14 -20.53
N PRO A 187 13.40 32.16 -20.47
CA PRO A 187 13.47 33.23 -21.47
C PRO A 187 13.78 32.75 -22.89
N GLU A 188 14.47 31.62 -23.04
CA GLU A 188 14.90 31.04 -24.31
C GLU A 188 13.90 30.00 -24.85
N ALA A 189 12.81 29.72 -24.13
CA ALA A 189 11.81 28.75 -24.53
C ALA A 189 11.22 29.09 -25.91
N ARG A 190 11.26 28.11 -26.81
CA ARG A 190 10.68 28.20 -28.14
C ARG A 190 9.48 27.27 -28.24
N TYR A 191 8.29 27.86 -28.33
CA TYR A 191 7.07 27.09 -28.50
C TYR A 191 7.02 26.44 -29.88
N ASP A 192 6.87 25.12 -29.93
CA ASP A 192 6.67 24.33 -31.14
C ASP A 192 5.21 23.89 -31.25
N GLU A 193 4.50 24.41 -32.26
CA GLU A 193 3.11 24.04 -32.56
C GLU A 193 2.94 22.60 -33.04
N GLY A 194 4.01 21.97 -33.54
CA GLY A 194 4.05 20.59 -34.00
C GLY A 194 4.18 19.56 -32.88
N GLU A 195 4.66 19.99 -31.71
CA GLU A 195 4.90 19.15 -30.53
C GLU A 195 3.68 19.14 -29.60
N THR A 196 3.45 18.01 -28.93
CA THR A 196 2.42 17.88 -27.89
C THR A 196 2.92 16.93 -26.81
N ILE A 197 3.01 17.43 -25.58
CA ILE A 197 3.58 16.70 -24.44
C ILE A 197 2.45 16.20 -23.54
N ALA A 198 2.40 14.89 -23.30
CA ALA A 198 1.61 14.34 -22.20
C ALA A 198 2.32 14.61 -20.88
N VAL A 199 1.70 15.31 -19.95
CA VAL A 199 2.21 15.49 -18.59
C VAL A 199 1.29 14.72 -17.65
N LEU A 200 1.70 13.49 -17.35
CA LEU A 200 0.97 12.50 -16.57
C LEU A 200 1.38 12.59 -15.10
N GLY A 201 0.44 12.41 -14.19
CA GLY A 201 0.72 12.45 -12.75
C GLY A 201 -0.53 12.83 -11.96
N HIS A 202 -0.39 12.85 -10.64
CA HIS A 202 -1.46 13.33 -9.78
C HIS A 202 -1.55 14.86 -9.83
N PRO A 203 -2.76 15.46 -9.86
CA PRO A 203 -2.90 16.92 -9.94
C PRO A 203 -2.33 17.65 -8.73
N TYR A 204 -2.25 16.99 -7.56
CA TYR A 204 -1.57 17.50 -6.36
C TYR A 204 -0.04 17.49 -6.46
N LEU A 205 0.53 16.98 -7.56
CA LEU A 205 1.92 17.15 -7.95
C LEU A 205 2.01 18.09 -9.15
N LEU A 206 1.18 17.88 -10.17
CA LEU A 206 1.22 18.68 -11.40
C LEU A 206 1.00 20.19 -11.17
N TYR A 207 0.22 20.56 -10.15
CA TYR A 207 -0.21 21.92 -9.88
C TYR A 207 0.13 22.44 -8.48
N ASP A 208 0.82 21.65 -7.67
CA ASP A 208 1.31 22.11 -6.36
C ASP A 208 2.69 22.75 -6.52
N GLY A 209 3.04 23.67 -5.62
CA GLY A 209 4.35 24.32 -5.60
C GLY A 209 5.50 23.31 -5.47
N ALA A 210 5.29 22.20 -4.76
CA ALA A 210 6.28 21.14 -4.65
C ALA A 210 6.58 20.42 -5.96
N GLY A 211 5.64 20.39 -6.91
CA GLY A 211 5.87 19.87 -8.27
C GLY A 211 6.53 20.86 -9.22
N HIS A 212 7.04 22.00 -8.70
CA HIS A 212 7.82 22.98 -9.44
C HIS A 212 7.13 23.57 -10.68
N GLN A 213 5.79 23.64 -10.68
CA GLN A 213 4.99 24.21 -11.79
C GLN A 213 5.31 23.56 -13.15
N ILE A 214 5.50 22.24 -13.14
CA ILE A 214 5.94 21.47 -14.31
C ILE A 214 5.01 21.61 -15.52
N VAL A 215 3.70 21.70 -15.30
CA VAL A 215 2.74 21.88 -16.38
C VAL A 215 2.92 23.25 -17.03
N GLU A 216 3.07 24.31 -16.24
CA GLU A 216 3.28 25.66 -16.76
C GLU A 216 4.62 25.79 -17.50
N ARG A 217 5.70 25.17 -16.99
CA ARG A 217 7.01 25.16 -17.65
C ARG A 217 6.96 24.46 -19.00
N LEU A 218 6.42 23.24 -19.06
CA LEU A 218 6.35 22.48 -20.32
C LEU A 218 5.41 23.14 -21.33
N ALA A 219 4.41 23.91 -20.86
CA ALA A 219 3.54 24.70 -21.73
C ALA A 219 4.24 25.88 -22.43
N GLU A 220 5.46 26.26 -22.01
CA GLU A 220 6.27 27.26 -22.73
C GLU A 220 6.86 26.69 -24.03
N TYR A 221 7.06 25.37 -24.09
CA TYR A 221 7.70 24.70 -25.23
C TYR A 221 6.72 24.02 -26.18
N ALA A 222 5.57 23.55 -25.69
CA ALA A 222 4.61 22.82 -26.52
C ALA A 222 3.21 22.81 -25.92
N ARG A 223 2.24 22.30 -26.69
CA ARG A 223 0.91 22.01 -26.15
C ARG A 223 1.02 20.90 -25.09
N VAL A 224 0.52 21.16 -23.89
CA VAL A 224 0.44 20.16 -22.81
C VAL A 224 -0.95 19.53 -22.73
N ILE A 225 -1.00 18.22 -22.53
CA ILE A 225 -2.22 17.46 -22.21
C ILE A 225 -2.01 16.73 -20.89
N THR A 226 -2.93 16.89 -19.95
CA THR A 226 -2.92 16.23 -18.63
C THR A 226 -4.06 15.21 -18.49
N PRO A 227 -4.01 14.27 -17.52
CA PRO A 227 -4.98 13.17 -17.42
C PRO A 227 -6.44 13.60 -17.29
N GLU A 228 -6.74 14.72 -16.65
CA GLU A 228 -8.10 15.26 -16.48
C GLU A 228 -8.70 15.86 -17.75
N MET A 229 -7.86 16.13 -18.76
CA MET A 229 -8.32 16.56 -20.08
C MET A 229 -8.81 15.38 -20.92
N VAL A 230 -8.41 14.16 -20.58
CA VAL A 230 -8.81 12.93 -21.28
C VAL A 230 -10.09 12.36 -20.66
N PRO A 231 -11.17 12.23 -21.42
CA PRO A 231 -12.46 11.85 -20.85
C PRO A 231 -12.55 10.33 -20.57
N PRO A 232 -13.42 9.88 -19.65
CA PRO A 232 -13.54 8.47 -19.27
C PRO A 232 -13.82 7.50 -20.42
N GLU A 233 -14.59 7.93 -21.42
CA GLU A 233 -14.88 7.18 -22.65
C GLU A 233 -13.60 6.84 -23.44
N ASP A 234 -12.54 7.62 -23.27
CA ASP A 234 -11.28 7.47 -23.99
C ASP A 234 -10.24 6.66 -23.21
N TYR A 235 -10.16 6.82 -21.89
CA TYR A 235 -9.14 6.14 -21.09
C TYR A 235 -9.59 4.78 -20.54
N ARG A 236 -10.87 4.61 -20.18
CA ARG A 236 -11.35 3.35 -19.57
C ARG A 236 -11.20 2.12 -20.47
N PRO A 237 -11.50 2.19 -21.79
CA PRO A 237 -11.28 1.05 -22.69
C PRO A 237 -9.81 0.65 -22.76
N GLU A 238 -8.88 1.60 -22.63
CA GLU A 238 -7.45 1.35 -22.71
C GLU A 238 -6.94 0.60 -21.47
N VAL A 239 -7.37 1.03 -20.28
CA VAL A 239 -7.04 0.33 -19.02
C VAL A 239 -7.62 -1.09 -19.01
N ALA A 240 -8.81 -1.30 -19.58
CA ALA A 240 -9.45 -2.60 -19.67
C ALA A 240 -8.68 -3.63 -20.53
N THR A 241 -7.64 -3.19 -21.27
CA THR A 241 -6.75 -4.10 -22.02
C THR A 241 -5.76 -4.85 -21.12
N ILE A 242 -5.56 -4.36 -19.88
CA ILE A 242 -4.78 -5.03 -18.84
C ILE A 242 -5.73 -5.96 -18.08
N PHE A 243 -5.29 -7.18 -17.76
CA PHE A 243 -6.08 -8.12 -16.98
C PHE A 243 -6.50 -7.49 -15.64
N GLU A 244 -7.82 -7.37 -15.44
CA GLU A 244 -8.46 -6.67 -14.32
C GLU A 244 -8.10 -5.17 -14.18
N GLY A 245 -7.59 -4.52 -15.23
CA GLY A 245 -7.20 -3.11 -15.21
C GLY A 245 -8.28 -2.16 -14.68
N THR A 246 -9.56 -2.44 -14.95
CA THR A 246 -10.70 -1.63 -14.46
C THR A 246 -10.85 -1.62 -12.94
N ARG A 247 -10.18 -2.54 -12.23
CA ARG A 247 -10.11 -2.62 -10.77
C ARG A 247 -8.87 -1.94 -10.18
N MET A 248 -8.06 -1.28 -11.01
CA MET A 248 -6.91 -0.48 -10.56
C MET A 248 -7.38 0.71 -9.74
N TRP A 249 -6.48 1.26 -8.93
CA TRP A 249 -6.78 2.47 -8.20
C TRP A 249 -7.30 3.56 -9.14
N ALA A 250 -8.38 4.25 -8.74
CA ALA A 250 -9.19 5.06 -9.65
C ALA A 250 -8.39 6.14 -10.39
N TYR A 251 -7.49 6.81 -9.67
CA TYR A 251 -6.71 7.92 -10.22
C TYR A 251 -5.56 7.43 -11.08
N GLU A 252 -4.95 6.31 -10.71
CA GLU A 252 -3.88 5.64 -11.43
C GLU A 252 -4.40 5.00 -12.73
N ALA A 253 -5.60 4.42 -12.68
CA ALA A 253 -6.32 3.96 -13.87
C ALA A 253 -6.55 5.13 -14.84
N ARG A 254 -6.95 6.31 -14.34
CA ARG A 254 -7.08 7.51 -15.18
C ARG A 254 -5.73 7.92 -15.78
N ILE A 255 -4.67 8.01 -14.98
CA ILE A 255 -3.33 8.42 -15.43
C ILE A 255 -2.80 7.45 -16.51
N LEU A 256 -2.81 6.15 -16.22
CA LEU A 256 -2.35 5.10 -17.11
C LEU A 256 -3.18 5.04 -18.41
N GLY A 257 -4.50 5.03 -18.26
CA GLY A 257 -5.43 4.99 -19.39
C GLY A 257 -5.32 6.22 -20.29
N ALA A 258 -5.14 7.41 -19.70
CA ALA A 258 -4.94 8.64 -20.45
C ALA A 258 -3.65 8.55 -21.27
N GLY A 259 -2.54 8.12 -20.66
CA GLY A 259 -1.28 7.88 -21.37
C GLY A 259 -1.44 6.90 -22.54
N PHE A 260 -2.10 5.76 -22.31
CA PHE A 260 -2.36 4.78 -23.37
C PHE A 260 -3.23 5.35 -24.49
N SER A 261 -4.30 6.07 -24.16
CA SER A 261 -5.21 6.67 -25.13
C SER A 261 -4.48 7.67 -26.02
N LEU A 262 -3.66 8.54 -25.41
CA LEU A 262 -2.87 9.56 -26.10
C LEU A 262 -1.85 8.94 -27.06
N LEU A 263 -1.14 7.88 -26.63
CA LEU A 263 -0.19 7.13 -27.46
C LEU A 263 -0.91 6.45 -28.64
N ARG A 264 -1.94 5.66 -28.35
CA ARG A 264 -2.67 4.85 -29.35
C ARG A 264 -3.39 5.69 -30.40
N LYS A 265 -3.82 6.91 -30.03
CA LYS A 265 -4.45 7.87 -30.95
C LYS A 265 -3.47 8.78 -31.67
N GLY A 266 -2.16 8.68 -31.42
CA GLY A 266 -1.16 9.53 -32.07
C GLY A 266 -1.23 11.00 -31.68
N GLN A 267 -1.71 11.30 -30.45
CA GLN A 267 -2.03 12.67 -30.02
C GLN A 267 -0.87 13.38 -29.32
N VAL A 268 0.22 12.67 -29.00
CA VAL A 268 1.37 13.19 -28.26
C VAL A 268 2.66 12.77 -28.93
N THR A 269 3.66 13.62 -28.87
CA THR A 269 5.02 13.40 -29.41
C THR A 269 6.02 13.05 -28.32
N LYS A 270 5.71 13.40 -27.06
CA LYS A 270 6.53 13.15 -25.86
C LYS A 270 5.64 12.88 -24.65
N MET A 271 6.18 12.17 -23.66
CA MET A 271 5.48 11.84 -22.43
C MET A 271 6.36 12.05 -21.20
N VAL A 272 5.82 12.74 -20.20
CA VAL A 272 6.42 12.91 -18.87
C VAL A 272 5.49 12.29 -17.85
N LEU A 273 5.98 11.38 -17.03
CA LEU A 273 5.31 10.92 -15.82
C LEU A 273 5.94 11.60 -14.61
N VAL A 274 5.13 12.34 -13.86
CA VAL A 274 5.51 13.03 -12.63
C VAL A 274 4.95 12.26 -11.45
N GLU A 275 5.84 11.80 -10.58
CA GLU A 275 5.48 11.07 -9.37
C GLU A 275 6.17 11.66 -8.14
N ALA A 276 5.63 11.33 -6.96
CA ALA A 276 6.28 11.64 -5.71
C ALA A 276 7.23 10.50 -5.33
N PHE A 277 8.33 10.83 -4.67
CA PHE A 277 9.10 9.86 -3.91
C PHE A 277 8.16 9.07 -2.98
N GLU A 278 8.31 7.75 -2.96
CA GLU A 278 7.46 6.79 -2.21
C GLU A 278 5.97 6.76 -2.63
N CYS A 279 5.68 7.12 -3.88
CA CYS A 279 4.36 6.93 -4.45
C CYS A 279 4.13 5.46 -4.83
N GLY A 280 3.54 4.70 -3.90
CA GLY A 280 3.26 3.27 -4.11
C GLY A 280 2.48 2.96 -5.41
N PRO A 281 1.36 3.63 -5.72
CA PRO A 281 0.61 3.29 -6.93
C PRO A 281 1.32 3.70 -8.23
N ALA A 282 2.11 4.78 -8.21
CA ALA A 282 2.89 5.23 -9.37
C ALA A 282 3.96 4.20 -9.77
N SER A 283 4.64 3.61 -8.78
CA SER A 283 5.62 2.53 -8.99
C SER A 283 5.07 1.28 -9.70
N VAL A 284 3.75 1.14 -9.81
CA VAL A 284 3.12 0.06 -10.61
C VAL A 284 2.85 0.52 -12.04
N ILE A 285 2.29 1.72 -12.23
CA ILE A 285 1.87 2.18 -13.56
C ILE A 285 3.03 2.67 -14.43
N GLU A 286 4.16 3.04 -13.84
CA GLU A 286 5.35 3.48 -14.57
C GLU A 286 5.84 2.42 -15.57
N SER A 287 5.90 1.15 -15.16
CA SER A 287 6.41 0.08 -16.01
C SER A 287 5.51 -0.15 -17.22
N TYR A 288 4.20 0.07 -17.08
CA TYR A 288 3.24 -0.02 -18.18
C TYR A 288 3.37 1.17 -19.13
N LEU A 289 3.49 2.39 -18.60
CA LEU A 289 3.64 3.59 -19.41
C LEU A 289 4.96 3.59 -20.18
N GLU A 290 6.06 3.21 -19.52
CA GLU A 290 7.37 3.07 -20.14
C GLU A 290 7.33 2.04 -21.28
N ALA A 291 6.81 0.83 -21.01
CA ALA A 291 6.73 -0.22 -22.02
C ALA A 291 5.83 0.17 -23.22
N GLU A 292 4.72 0.87 -22.97
CA GLU A 292 3.84 1.33 -24.05
C GLU A 292 4.47 2.47 -24.85
N ALA A 293 5.14 3.42 -24.19
CA ALA A 293 5.85 4.52 -24.85
C ALA A 293 7.01 3.99 -25.72
N GLU A 294 7.80 3.05 -25.21
CA GLU A 294 8.86 2.34 -25.94
C GLU A 294 8.29 1.66 -27.20
N ARG A 295 7.14 0.98 -27.06
CA ARG A 295 6.47 0.31 -28.19
C ARG A 295 6.07 1.26 -29.32
N PHE A 296 5.68 2.49 -28.98
CA PHE A 296 5.29 3.51 -29.96
C PHE A 296 6.45 4.41 -30.41
N GLY A 297 7.65 4.22 -29.86
CA GLY A 297 8.82 5.05 -30.16
C GLY A 297 8.67 6.49 -29.67
N VAL A 298 7.94 6.71 -28.58
CA VAL A 298 7.69 8.03 -28.00
C VAL A 298 8.65 8.25 -26.83
N PRO A 299 9.43 9.36 -26.82
CA PRO A 299 10.28 9.70 -25.69
C PRO A 299 9.49 9.78 -24.38
N PHE A 300 9.98 9.08 -23.36
CA PHE A 300 9.38 9.00 -22.03
C PHE A 300 10.36 9.50 -20.97
N LEU A 301 9.91 10.42 -20.13
CA LEU A 301 10.65 10.90 -18.96
C LEU A 301 9.88 10.55 -17.69
N LEU A 302 10.50 9.75 -16.82
CA LEU A 302 10.06 9.59 -15.44
C LEU A 302 10.71 10.66 -14.56
N LEU A 303 9.90 11.48 -13.90
CA LEU A 303 10.33 12.52 -13.00
C LEU A 303 9.77 12.28 -11.59
N THR A 304 10.66 11.90 -10.68
CA THR A 304 10.36 11.76 -9.26
C THR A 304 10.66 13.07 -8.53
N VAL A 305 9.69 13.53 -7.75
CA VAL A 305 9.73 14.76 -6.96
C VAL A 305 9.65 14.43 -5.47
N ASP A 306 10.45 15.12 -4.68
CA ASP A 306 10.54 14.98 -3.22
C ASP A 306 10.72 16.34 -2.52
N GLU A 307 10.66 16.36 -1.19
CA GLU A 307 10.86 17.54 -0.33
C GLU A 307 12.21 18.22 -0.53
N HIS A 308 13.24 17.47 -0.93
CA HIS A 308 14.58 17.96 -1.22
C HIS A 308 14.84 18.24 -2.70
N THR A 309 13.84 18.05 -3.57
CA THR A 309 14.04 18.27 -5.02
C THR A 309 14.30 19.75 -5.28
N GLY A 310 15.56 20.05 -5.61
CA GLY A 310 15.97 21.38 -6.04
C GLY A 310 15.46 21.69 -7.44
N GLU A 311 14.95 22.91 -7.61
CA GLU A 311 14.40 23.40 -8.87
C GLU A 311 15.38 23.26 -10.05
N ALA A 312 16.65 23.61 -9.84
CA ALA A 312 17.66 23.62 -10.90
C ALA A 312 17.88 22.24 -11.55
N GLY A 313 17.99 21.17 -10.75
CA GLY A 313 18.21 19.82 -11.27
C GLY A 313 17.01 19.27 -12.02
N LEU A 314 15.79 19.62 -11.59
CA LEU A 314 14.55 19.28 -12.28
C LEU A 314 14.44 20.02 -13.61
N VAL A 315 14.71 21.33 -13.62
CA VAL A 315 14.62 22.18 -14.81
C VAL A 315 15.57 21.70 -15.90
N THR A 316 16.84 21.43 -15.59
CA THR A 316 17.80 20.94 -16.59
C THR A 316 17.36 19.61 -17.23
N ARG A 317 16.71 18.72 -16.46
CA ARG A 317 16.15 17.46 -17.00
C ARG A 317 14.97 17.72 -17.94
N LEU A 318 14.13 18.70 -17.63
CA LEU A 318 13.02 19.08 -18.51
C LEU A 318 13.54 19.73 -19.80
N GLU A 319 14.49 20.66 -19.71
CA GLU A 319 15.11 21.31 -20.87
C GLU A 319 15.74 20.27 -21.81
N ALA A 320 16.58 19.38 -21.28
CA ALA A 320 17.21 18.31 -22.05
C ALA A 320 16.18 17.35 -22.69
N PHE A 321 15.06 17.12 -22.01
CA PHE A 321 13.99 16.27 -22.54
C PHE A 321 13.20 16.95 -23.66
N VAL A 322 12.92 18.24 -23.54
CA VAL A 322 12.25 19.01 -24.58
C VAL A 322 13.10 19.05 -25.86
N ASP A 323 14.42 19.10 -25.75
CA ASP A 323 15.33 19.06 -26.91
C ASP A 323 15.40 17.69 -27.61
N THR A 324 14.92 16.63 -26.97
CA THR A 324 14.87 15.30 -27.60
C THR A 324 13.86 15.31 -28.75
N SER A 325 14.25 14.82 -29.93
CA SER A 325 13.33 14.74 -31.07
C SER A 325 12.14 13.83 -30.75
N GLY A 326 10.92 14.38 -30.77
CA GLY A 326 9.69 13.62 -30.72
C GLY A 326 9.23 13.22 -32.13
N SER A 327 8.56 12.09 -32.25
CA SER A 327 7.81 11.76 -33.47
C SER A 327 6.41 11.30 -33.09
N ARG A 328 5.43 11.57 -33.95
CA ARG A 328 4.07 11.12 -33.67
C ARG A 328 4.03 9.59 -33.69
N PRO A 329 3.31 8.94 -32.76
CA PRO A 329 3.21 7.50 -32.63
C PRO A 329 2.84 6.87 -33.98
N VAL A 330 3.70 6.00 -34.49
CA VAL A 330 3.34 5.11 -35.60
C VAL A 330 2.78 3.85 -34.97
N ASN A 331 1.50 3.57 -35.17
CA ASN A 331 0.89 2.35 -34.65
C ASN A 331 1.61 1.12 -35.23
N PRO A 332 2.33 0.32 -34.43
CA PRO A 332 3.00 -0.87 -34.94
C PRO A 332 1.94 -1.91 -35.33
N ALA A 333 1.56 -1.92 -36.61
CA ALA A 333 0.68 -2.88 -37.28
C ALA A 333 -0.34 -3.61 -36.36
N GLY A 334 -1.41 -2.92 -35.96
CA GLY A 334 -2.74 -3.49 -35.69
C GLY A 334 -2.89 -4.58 -34.60
N LYS A 335 -1.83 -4.96 -33.87
CA LYS A 335 -1.95 -5.94 -32.79
C LYS A 335 -2.37 -5.23 -31.50
N LYS A 336 -3.68 -5.16 -31.25
CA LYS A 336 -4.18 -5.10 -29.87
C LYS A 336 -3.73 -6.40 -29.19
N GLN A 337 -2.57 -6.42 -28.56
CA GLN A 337 -2.35 -7.40 -27.52
C GLN A 337 -3.24 -6.97 -26.36
N ALA A 338 -4.32 -7.72 -26.13
CA ALA A 338 -4.72 -7.91 -24.75
C ALA A 338 -3.48 -8.45 -24.01
N PHE A 339 -3.22 -8.02 -22.77
CA PHE A 339 -2.28 -8.68 -21.88
C PHE A 339 -2.83 -10.07 -21.46
N PHE A 340 -3.27 -10.85 -22.43
CA PHE A 340 -3.85 -12.16 -22.32
C PHE A 340 -3.06 -13.04 -23.29
N PHE A 341 -1.93 -13.54 -22.78
CA PHE A 341 -1.09 -14.44 -23.55
C PHE A 341 -1.56 -15.87 -23.26
N PRO A 342 -1.92 -16.65 -24.29
CA PRO A 342 -2.29 -18.04 -24.09
C PRO A 342 -1.10 -18.86 -23.60
N ALA A 343 -1.39 -19.90 -22.80
CA ALA A 343 -0.44 -20.80 -22.18
C ALA A 343 0.64 -21.32 -23.14
N SER A 344 1.88 -21.43 -22.64
CA SER A 344 2.97 -22.09 -23.34
C SER A 344 2.56 -23.52 -23.71
N ARG A 345 2.80 -23.89 -24.97
CA ARG A 345 2.50 -25.21 -25.54
C ARG A 345 3.72 -26.10 -25.42
N GLY A 346 3.54 -27.27 -24.79
CA GLY A 346 4.41 -28.43 -24.98
C GLY A 346 5.46 -28.63 -23.88
N GLY A 347 5.04 -29.19 -22.74
CA GLY A 347 5.92 -29.64 -21.67
C GLY A 347 5.12 -30.31 -20.55
N GLU A 348 5.79 -31.09 -19.71
CA GLU A 348 5.21 -31.55 -18.43
C GLU A 348 4.96 -30.32 -17.53
N LEU A 349 3.81 -30.25 -16.87
CA LEU A 349 3.43 -29.10 -16.04
C LEU A 349 4.37 -29.01 -14.83
N LYS A 350 5.11 -27.90 -14.73
CA LYS A 350 6.02 -27.60 -13.61
C LYS A 350 5.66 -26.26 -13.01
N VAL A 351 5.12 -26.31 -11.80
CA VAL A 351 4.58 -25.15 -11.11
C VAL A 351 5.64 -24.53 -10.20
N GLY A 352 5.86 -23.23 -10.30
CA GLY A 352 6.62 -22.44 -9.34
C GLY A 352 5.71 -21.45 -8.60
N ALA A 353 6.11 -21.03 -7.41
CA ALA A 353 5.44 -19.96 -6.67
C ALA A 353 6.47 -19.20 -5.80
N PRO A 354 6.29 -17.90 -5.56
CA PRO A 354 7.07 -17.18 -4.57
C PRO A 354 6.73 -17.66 -3.15
N GLY A 355 7.67 -17.47 -2.22
CA GLY A 355 7.48 -17.81 -0.81
C GLY A 355 6.61 -16.77 -0.09
N MET A 356 6.16 -17.12 1.12
CA MET A 356 5.59 -16.21 2.12
C MET A 356 5.73 -16.93 3.47
N GLY A 357 6.90 -16.80 4.11
CA GLY A 357 7.28 -17.72 5.18
C GLY A 357 7.30 -19.16 4.67
N LEU A 358 6.62 -20.07 5.35
CA LEU A 358 6.61 -21.52 5.04
C LEU A 358 5.36 -21.98 4.28
N LEU A 359 4.66 -21.07 3.59
CA LEU A 359 3.42 -21.40 2.86
C LEU A 359 3.67 -22.31 1.64
N ASP A 360 4.89 -22.31 1.09
CA ASP A 360 5.34 -23.18 0.01
C ASP A 360 5.16 -24.67 0.37
N ILE A 361 5.43 -25.06 1.62
CA ILE A 361 5.25 -26.44 2.11
C ILE A 361 3.78 -26.89 2.02
N ALA A 362 2.84 -25.97 2.27
CA ALA A 362 1.42 -26.26 2.17
C ALA A 362 1.00 -26.39 0.71
N LEU A 363 1.46 -25.49 -0.16
CA LEU A 363 1.16 -25.51 -1.59
C LEU A 363 1.74 -26.75 -2.28
N GLU A 364 2.99 -27.11 -1.96
CA GLU A 364 3.67 -28.32 -2.45
C GLU A 364 2.83 -29.57 -2.11
N ALA A 365 2.28 -29.65 -0.90
CA ALA A 365 1.43 -30.77 -0.50
C ALA A 365 0.13 -30.86 -1.33
N VAL A 366 -0.47 -29.71 -1.71
CA VAL A 366 -1.65 -29.70 -2.59
C VAL A 366 -1.29 -30.22 -3.98
N LEU A 367 -0.22 -29.69 -4.57
CA LEU A 367 0.22 -30.03 -5.92
C LEU A 367 0.69 -31.49 -6.01
N GLN A 368 1.39 -31.98 -4.98
CA GLN A 368 1.85 -33.37 -4.90
C GLN A 368 0.67 -34.37 -4.86
N GLU A 369 -0.38 -34.09 -4.08
CA GLU A 369 -1.60 -34.92 -4.09
C GLU A 369 -2.29 -34.90 -5.47
N CYS A 370 -2.18 -33.78 -6.19
CA CYS A 370 -2.65 -33.65 -7.58
C CYS A 370 -1.71 -34.29 -8.63
N ARG A 371 -0.55 -34.83 -8.22
CA ARG A 371 0.52 -35.35 -9.10
C ARG A 371 1.10 -34.29 -10.04
N VAL A 372 1.22 -33.07 -9.56
CA VAL A 372 1.90 -31.97 -10.25
C VAL A 372 3.22 -31.69 -9.53
N GLU A 373 4.31 -31.58 -10.31
CA GLU A 373 5.62 -31.20 -9.78
C GLU A 373 5.61 -29.71 -9.43
N MET A 374 5.91 -29.40 -8.16
CA MET A 374 6.25 -28.04 -7.75
C MET A 374 7.77 -27.91 -7.76
N VAL A 375 8.29 -26.95 -8.52
CA VAL A 375 9.70 -26.58 -8.45
C VAL A 375 9.94 -25.95 -7.07
N PRO A 376 10.90 -26.47 -6.28
CA PRO A 376 11.14 -25.97 -4.94
C PRO A 376 11.40 -24.46 -4.92
N THR A 377 10.61 -23.73 -4.14
CA THR A 377 10.84 -22.30 -3.92
C THR A 377 12.15 -22.12 -3.12
N PRO A 378 13.15 -21.41 -3.66
CA PRO A 378 14.39 -21.16 -2.93
C PRO A 378 14.14 -20.22 -1.75
N PRO A 379 14.87 -20.36 -0.63
CA PRO A 379 14.84 -19.37 0.43
C PRO A 379 15.27 -18.01 -0.11
N VAL A 380 14.76 -16.92 0.47
CA VAL A 380 15.20 -15.58 0.08
C VAL A 380 16.67 -15.41 0.49
N THR A 381 17.50 -14.98 -0.45
CA THR A 381 18.92 -14.70 -0.24
C THR A 381 19.30 -13.33 -0.82
N LYS A 382 20.55 -12.89 -0.58
CA LYS A 382 21.09 -11.69 -1.24
C LYS A 382 21.00 -11.78 -2.77
N ARG A 383 21.31 -12.96 -3.34
CA ARG A 383 21.15 -13.23 -4.78
C ARG A 383 19.70 -13.02 -5.22
N THR A 384 18.74 -13.58 -4.47
CA THR A 384 17.31 -13.42 -4.76
C THR A 384 16.92 -11.95 -4.83
N VAL A 385 17.38 -11.14 -3.87
CA VAL A 385 17.13 -9.69 -3.84
C VAL A 385 17.76 -8.99 -5.04
N GLU A 386 19.03 -9.27 -5.35
CA GLU A 386 19.74 -8.70 -6.50
C GLU A 386 19.00 -8.97 -7.82
N LEU A 387 18.57 -10.22 -8.04
CA LEU A 387 17.81 -10.61 -9.22
C LEU A 387 16.47 -9.88 -9.35
N GLY A 388 15.83 -9.57 -8.22
CA GLY A 388 14.60 -8.77 -8.18
C GLY A 388 14.86 -7.29 -8.47
N LYS A 389 15.90 -6.71 -7.87
CA LYS A 389 16.29 -5.29 -8.03
C LYS A 389 16.63 -4.93 -9.47
N GLU A 390 17.20 -5.86 -10.23
CA GLU A 390 17.51 -5.65 -11.66
C GLU A 390 16.26 -5.32 -12.50
N LEU A 391 15.07 -5.71 -12.04
CA LEU A 391 13.82 -5.58 -12.80
C LEU A 391 12.80 -4.67 -12.12
N ALA A 392 12.86 -4.55 -10.80
CA ALA A 392 11.86 -3.87 -10.00
C ALA A 392 11.95 -2.34 -10.17
N PRO A 393 10.80 -1.64 -10.28
CA PRO A 393 10.71 -0.20 -10.09
C PRO A 393 11.34 0.25 -8.77
N GLU A 394 12.01 1.42 -8.75
CA GLU A 394 12.80 1.87 -7.61
C GLU A 394 11.98 2.01 -6.31
N PHE A 395 10.75 2.54 -6.41
CA PHE A 395 9.87 2.76 -5.24
C PHE A 395 8.83 1.66 -5.01
N ILE A 396 8.99 0.49 -5.65
CA ILE A 396 8.13 -0.65 -5.36
C ILE A 396 8.46 -1.24 -3.98
N CYS A 397 7.47 -1.80 -3.28
CA CYS A 397 7.73 -2.33 -1.95
C CYS A 397 8.58 -3.59 -2.01
N TYR A 398 9.42 -3.74 -0.99
CA TYR A 398 10.40 -4.81 -0.88
C TYR A 398 9.85 -6.24 -1.08
N PRO A 399 8.63 -6.60 -0.64
CA PRO A 399 8.06 -7.91 -0.94
C PRO A 399 7.90 -8.20 -2.43
N LEU A 400 7.68 -7.18 -3.27
CA LEU A 400 7.67 -7.38 -4.72
C LEU A 400 9.06 -7.74 -5.23
N VAL A 401 10.09 -7.02 -4.76
CA VAL A 401 11.50 -7.26 -5.14
C VAL A 401 11.89 -8.70 -4.82
N THR A 402 11.63 -9.15 -3.59
CA THR A 402 12.01 -10.50 -3.15
C THR A 402 11.23 -11.58 -3.90
N THR A 403 9.91 -11.42 -4.05
CA THR A 403 9.08 -12.41 -4.75
C THR A 403 9.37 -12.44 -6.25
N LEU A 404 9.67 -11.31 -6.88
CA LEU A 404 10.12 -11.24 -8.29
C LEU A 404 11.44 -11.99 -8.49
N GLY A 405 12.39 -11.81 -7.57
CA GLY A 405 13.65 -12.56 -7.53
C GLY A 405 13.42 -14.07 -7.40
N GLN A 406 12.58 -14.50 -6.45
CA GLN A 406 12.25 -15.92 -6.27
C GLN A 406 11.57 -16.51 -7.51
N ILE A 407 10.64 -15.78 -8.13
CA ILE A 407 9.96 -16.20 -9.37
C ILE A 407 11.01 -16.41 -10.48
N ARG A 408 11.96 -15.48 -10.63
CA ARG A 408 13.05 -15.63 -11.61
C ARG A 408 13.88 -16.89 -11.33
N GLU A 409 14.21 -17.16 -10.07
CA GLU A 409 14.98 -18.36 -9.70
C GLU A 409 14.22 -19.66 -9.97
N VAL A 410 12.92 -19.75 -9.68
CA VAL A 410 12.15 -20.98 -9.98
C VAL A 410 11.96 -21.18 -11.49
N LEU A 411 11.85 -20.10 -12.27
CA LEU A 411 11.85 -20.16 -13.74
C LEU A 411 13.20 -20.69 -14.27
N GLU A 412 14.33 -20.24 -13.69
CA GLU A 412 15.67 -20.75 -14.03
C GLU A 412 15.85 -22.24 -13.69
N GLN A 413 15.14 -22.72 -12.66
CA GLN A 413 15.11 -24.13 -12.28
C GLN A 413 14.15 -24.99 -13.12
N GLY A 414 13.44 -24.39 -14.10
CA GLY A 414 12.62 -25.10 -15.07
C GLY A 414 11.12 -25.08 -14.79
N ALA A 415 10.62 -24.20 -13.91
CA ALA A 415 9.19 -23.94 -13.82
C ALA A 415 8.69 -23.33 -15.15
N ASN A 416 7.54 -23.79 -15.63
CA ASN A 416 6.89 -23.25 -16.84
C ASN A 416 5.56 -22.56 -16.55
N THR A 417 5.04 -22.75 -15.33
CA THR A 417 3.83 -22.11 -14.83
C THR A 417 4.12 -21.49 -13.47
N ILE A 418 3.80 -20.21 -13.28
CA ILE A 418 3.94 -19.52 -12.00
C ILE A 418 2.56 -19.32 -11.40
N VAL A 419 2.43 -19.63 -10.11
CA VAL A 419 1.22 -19.36 -9.33
C VAL A 419 1.48 -18.16 -8.45
N MET A 420 0.60 -17.17 -8.54
CA MET A 420 0.64 -15.99 -7.69
C MET A 420 -0.73 -15.75 -7.05
N VAL A 421 -0.72 -15.35 -5.78
CA VAL A 421 -1.95 -14.94 -5.10
C VAL A 421 -2.46 -13.64 -5.73
N GLY A 422 -3.76 -13.61 -5.99
CA GLY A 422 -4.48 -12.42 -6.45
C GLY A 422 -5.10 -11.65 -5.30
N GLY A 423 -6.01 -10.74 -5.66
CA GLY A 423 -6.78 -9.95 -4.71
C GLY A 423 -6.68 -8.47 -4.99
N LYS A 424 -7.61 -7.94 -5.78
CA LYS A 424 -7.74 -6.50 -6.06
C LYS A 424 -8.26 -5.74 -4.83
N GLY A 425 -7.37 -5.60 -3.85
CA GLY A 425 -7.55 -4.82 -2.64
C GLY A 425 -7.01 -3.40 -2.79
N ARG A 426 -6.83 -2.72 -1.66
CA ARG A 426 -6.37 -1.32 -1.61
C ARG A 426 -4.84 -1.20 -1.71
N CYS A 427 -4.07 -2.29 -1.53
CA CYS A 427 -2.60 -2.28 -1.53
C CYS A 427 -1.98 -2.87 -2.82
N ARG A 428 -0.65 -2.77 -2.95
CA ARG A 428 0.09 -3.18 -4.15
C ARG A 428 0.08 -4.68 -4.44
N LEU A 429 -0.13 -5.54 -3.44
CA LEU A 429 -0.21 -6.99 -3.65
C LEU A 429 -1.22 -7.36 -4.75
N GLY A 430 -2.33 -6.60 -4.84
CA GLY A 430 -3.33 -6.82 -5.88
C GLY A 430 -2.82 -6.62 -7.32
N TRP A 431 -1.64 -6.06 -7.52
CA TRP A 431 -1.01 -5.80 -8.82
C TRP A 431 0.32 -6.51 -9.03
N TYR A 432 0.79 -7.30 -8.05
CA TYR A 432 2.07 -7.99 -8.15
C TYR A 432 2.09 -8.93 -9.35
N ALA A 433 1.06 -9.77 -9.49
CA ALA A 433 1.02 -10.77 -10.55
C ALA A 433 1.20 -10.13 -11.94
N GLN A 434 0.42 -9.08 -12.25
CA GLN A 434 0.46 -8.44 -13.56
C GLN A 434 1.78 -7.67 -13.82
N VAL A 435 2.33 -6.99 -12.80
CA VAL A 435 3.59 -6.24 -12.98
C VAL A 435 4.78 -7.19 -13.05
N GLN A 436 4.79 -8.26 -12.25
CA GLN A 436 5.82 -9.31 -12.32
C GLN A 436 5.79 -10.02 -13.69
N GLU A 437 4.59 -10.28 -14.23
CA GLU A 437 4.45 -10.82 -15.59
C GLU A 437 5.07 -9.91 -16.64
N LEU A 438 4.73 -8.62 -16.59
CA LEU A 438 5.26 -7.61 -17.52
C LEU A 438 6.79 -7.58 -17.46
N LEU A 439 7.37 -7.46 -16.26
CA LEU A 439 8.81 -7.32 -16.05
C LEU A 439 9.58 -8.57 -16.50
N LEU A 440 9.11 -9.77 -16.14
CA LEU A 440 9.76 -11.03 -16.51
C LEU A 440 9.65 -11.32 -18.01
N LYS A 441 8.54 -10.95 -18.66
CA LYS A 441 8.38 -11.07 -20.12
C LYS A 441 9.25 -10.07 -20.88
N ARG A 442 9.46 -8.84 -20.36
CA ARG A 442 10.43 -7.89 -20.92
C ARG A 442 11.86 -8.41 -20.85
N LEU A 443 12.20 -9.20 -19.81
CA LEU A 443 13.47 -9.92 -19.72
C LEU A 443 13.58 -11.10 -20.73
N GLY A 444 12.53 -11.39 -21.51
CA GLY A 444 12.52 -12.46 -22.49
C GLY A 444 12.19 -13.85 -21.91
N ARG A 445 11.61 -13.92 -20.71
CA ARG A 445 11.15 -15.19 -20.12
C ARG A 445 9.74 -15.52 -20.60
N ASP A 446 9.56 -16.71 -21.15
CA ASP A 446 8.25 -17.24 -21.51
C ASP A 446 7.74 -18.22 -20.43
N PHE A 447 6.57 -17.94 -19.88
CA PHE A 447 5.92 -18.74 -18.85
C PHE A 447 4.44 -18.41 -18.80
N HIS A 448 3.66 -19.32 -18.21
CA HIS A 448 2.24 -19.10 -17.94
C HIS A 448 2.05 -18.60 -16.51
N LEU A 449 1.40 -17.46 -16.32
CA LEU A 449 1.07 -16.95 -14.98
C LEU A 449 -0.38 -17.29 -14.63
N VAL A 450 -0.58 -17.98 -13.52
CA VAL A 450 -1.90 -18.30 -12.97
C VAL A 450 -2.14 -17.50 -11.71
N ILE A 451 -3.19 -16.68 -11.72
CA ILE A 451 -3.62 -15.88 -10.56
C ILE A 451 -4.69 -16.66 -9.80
N ILE A 452 -4.44 -16.90 -8.51
CA ILE A 452 -5.43 -17.49 -7.60
C ILE A 452 -6.02 -16.37 -6.74
N ASP A 453 -7.24 -15.95 -7.05
CA ASP A 453 -8.01 -14.98 -6.25
C ASP A 453 -9.13 -15.69 -5.46
N SER A 454 -9.75 -14.98 -4.51
CA SER A 454 -10.88 -15.47 -3.73
C SER A 454 -12.03 -15.95 -4.64
N PRO A 455 -12.61 -17.13 -4.37
CA PRO A 455 -13.81 -17.59 -5.07
C PRO A 455 -15.06 -16.78 -4.70
N LEU A 456 -14.98 -15.87 -3.72
CA LEU A 456 -16.09 -15.09 -3.20
C LEU A 456 -16.13 -13.68 -3.82
N PRO A 457 -17.32 -13.20 -4.26
CA PRO A 457 -18.60 -13.90 -4.28
C PRO A 457 -18.68 -15.01 -5.36
N TRP A 458 -19.22 -16.18 -4.99
CA TRP A 458 -19.24 -17.38 -5.86
C TRP A 458 -19.82 -17.14 -7.25
N ARG A 459 -20.88 -16.33 -7.36
CA ARG A 459 -21.57 -16.10 -8.63
C ARG A 459 -20.67 -15.43 -9.68
N GLU A 460 -19.75 -14.59 -9.23
CA GLU A 460 -18.91 -13.78 -10.11
C GLU A 460 -17.53 -14.41 -10.31
N ARG A 461 -16.95 -14.98 -9.25
CA ARG A 461 -15.53 -15.38 -9.24
C ARG A 461 -15.28 -16.88 -9.40
N TRP A 462 -16.30 -17.72 -9.23
CA TRP A 462 -16.14 -19.18 -9.32
C TRP A 462 -15.61 -19.67 -10.67
N PRO A 463 -16.06 -19.16 -11.84
CA PRO A 463 -15.55 -19.62 -13.13
C PRO A 463 -14.03 -19.41 -13.28
N ALA A 464 -13.55 -18.22 -12.91
CA ALA A 464 -12.13 -17.86 -12.95
C ALA A 464 -11.32 -18.66 -11.93
N PHE A 465 -11.81 -18.79 -10.70
CA PHE A 465 -11.17 -19.59 -9.65
C PHE A 465 -11.06 -21.08 -10.05
N ARG A 466 -12.13 -21.66 -10.58
CA ARG A 466 -12.14 -23.05 -11.05
C ARG A 466 -11.19 -23.24 -12.23
N GLN A 467 -11.07 -22.24 -13.11
CA GLN A 467 -10.13 -22.28 -14.22
C GLN A 467 -8.68 -22.27 -13.71
N ALA A 468 -8.34 -21.36 -12.79
CA ALA A 468 -7.03 -21.33 -12.14
C ALA A 468 -6.70 -22.67 -11.45
N LEU A 469 -7.65 -23.24 -10.69
CA LEU A 469 -7.47 -24.56 -10.06
C LEU A 469 -7.20 -25.65 -11.10
N LYS A 470 -7.90 -25.66 -12.22
CA LYS A 470 -7.67 -26.66 -13.27
C LYS A 470 -6.28 -26.52 -13.90
N GLU A 471 -5.82 -25.29 -14.13
CA GLU A 471 -4.51 -25.01 -14.72
C GLU A 471 -3.38 -25.48 -13.80
N ILE A 472 -3.43 -25.15 -12.50
CA ILE A 472 -2.35 -25.50 -11.57
C ILE A 472 -2.36 -26.97 -11.15
N THR A 473 -3.51 -27.64 -11.20
CA THR A 473 -3.65 -29.05 -10.75
C THR A 473 -3.65 -30.04 -11.90
N ASN A 474 -3.37 -29.60 -13.14
CA ASN A 474 -3.50 -30.42 -14.35
C ASN A 474 -4.87 -31.13 -14.43
N ASN A 475 -5.94 -30.40 -14.12
CA ASN A 475 -7.33 -30.88 -14.08
C ASN A 475 -7.51 -32.14 -13.19
N ALA A 476 -6.82 -32.21 -12.06
CA ALA A 476 -7.00 -33.26 -11.07
C ALA A 476 -8.46 -33.36 -10.58
N PRO A 477 -8.93 -34.55 -10.21
CA PRO A 477 -10.28 -34.71 -9.67
C PRO A 477 -10.42 -33.97 -8.34
N LEU A 478 -11.59 -33.37 -8.10
CA LEU A 478 -11.84 -32.50 -6.95
C LEU A 478 -11.51 -33.14 -5.59
N TRP A 479 -11.70 -34.46 -5.44
CA TRP A 479 -11.39 -35.16 -4.19
C TRP A 479 -9.87 -35.14 -3.86
N ARG A 480 -8.99 -35.17 -4.87
CA ARG A 480 -7.53 -35.03 -4.67
C ARG A 480 -7.17 -33.61 -4.28
N ILE A 481 -7.79 -32.62 -4.93
CA ILE A 481 -7.61 -31.22 -4.58
C ILE A 481 -8.01 -30.98 -3.13
N ILE A 482 -9.18 -31.48 -2.71
CA ILE A 482 -9.66 -31.37 -1.32
C ILE A 482 -8.73 -32.10 -0.35
N GLN A 483 -8.27 -33.31 -0.68
CA GLN A 483 -7.32 -34.06 0.13
C GLN A 483 -5.99 -33.31 0.29
N GLY A 484 -5.48 -32.74 -0.79
CA GLY A 484 -4.28 -31.92 -0.82
C GLY A 484 -4.44 -30.66 0.03
N ILE A 485 -5.54 -29.92 -0.12
CA ILE A 485 -5.86 -28.73 0.69
C ILE A 485 -5.96 -29.11 2.17
N TYR A 486 -6.61 -30.24 2.49
CA TYR A 486 -6.73 -30.72 3.86
C TYR A 486 -5.37 -31.07 4.49
N LEU A 487 -4.49 -31.74 3.73
CA LEU A 487 -3.12 -32.02 4.18
C LEU A 487 -2.30 -30.73 4.31
N GLY A 488 -2.34 -29.85 3.31
CA GLY A 488 -1.65 -28.57 3.29
C GLY A 488 -2.06 -27.69 4.47
N TYR A 489 -3.37 -27.61 4.77
CA TYR A 489 -3.90 -26.94 5.95
C TYR A 489 -3.31 -27.49 7.25
N HIS A 490 -3.25 -28.81 7.40
CA HIS A 490 -2.70 -29.42 8.60
C HIS A 490 -1.18 -29.24 8.73
N LYS A 491 -0.43 -29.21 7.62
CA LYS A 491 0.99 -28.86 7.62
C LYS A 491 1.20 -27.40 8.05
N MET A 492 0.50 -26.47 7.40
CA MET A 492 0.53 -25.04 7.71
C MET A 492 0.18 -24.77 9.18
N ALA A 493 -0.92 -25.35 9.67
CA ALA A 493 -1.35 -25.18 11.07
C ALA A 493 -0.35 -25.77 12.07
N ALA A 494 0.30 -26.89 11.75
CA ALA A 494 1.34 -27.46 12.60
C ALA A 494 2.60 -26.58 12.65
N LEU A 495 2.97 -25.98 11.51
CA LEU A 495 4.09 -25.05 11.42
C LEU A 495 3.81 -23.79 12.25
N ASP A 496 2.68 -23.12 12.03
CA ASP A 496 2.35 -21.87 12.74
C ASP A 496 2.20 -22.09 14.25
N GLN A 497 1.58 -23.20 14.68
CA GLN A 497 1.49 -23.56 16.09
C GLN A 497 2.86 -23.89 16.68
N GLY A 498 3.69 -24.63 15.94
CA GLY A 498 5.03 -24.97 16.37
C GLY A 498 5.90 -23.73 16.53
N GLU A 499 5.81 -22.79 15.59
CA GLU A 499 6.52 -21.51 15.63
C GLU A 499 6.09 -20.67 16.85
N ALA A 500 4.80 -20.60 17.16
CA ALA A 500 4.30 -19.94 18.36
C ALA A 500 4.86 -20.56 19.65
N MET A 501 5.01 -21.88 19.70
CA MET A 501 5.64 -22.56 20.82
C MET A 501 7.14 -22.26 20.91
N VAL A 502 7.84 -22.18 19.78
CA VAL A 502 9.27 -21.80 19.71
C VAL A 502 9.46 -20.38 20.23
N ARG A 503 8.65 -19.41 19.78
CA ARG A 503 8.71 -18.02 20.26
C ARG A 503 8.67 -17.94 21.79
N ARG A 504 7.71 -18.65 22.40
CA ARG A 504 7.63 -18.73 23.87
C ARG A 504 8.86 -19.42 24.44
N LYS A 505 9.25 -20.59 23.92
CA LYS A 505 10.37 -21.36 24.47
C LYS A 505 11.70 -20.59 24.44
N ARG A 506 11.98 -19.80 23.39
CA ARG A 506 13.20 -18.98 23.29
C ARG A 506 13.34 -18.00 24.48
N ALA A 507 12.24 -17.49 25.01
CA ALA A 507 12.25 -16.57 26.15
C ALA A 507 12.71 -17.24 27.46
N TYR A 508 12.53 -18.55 27.60
CA TYR A 508 12.77 -19.30 28.84
C TYR A 508 13.87 -20.36 28.72
N GLU A 509 14.34 -20.71 27.53
CA GLU A 509 15.32 -21.79 27.37
C GLU A 509 16.65 -21.49 28.10
N SER A 510 17.19 -22.52 28.75
CA SER A 510 18.46 -22.42 29.47
C SER A 510 19.64 -22.26 28.52
N GLN A 511 19.64 -23.01 27.40
CA GLN A 511 20.62 -22.92 26.34
C GLN A 511 20.00 -22.24 25.11
N ARG A 512 20.49 -21.04 24.78
CA ARG A 512 20.00 -20.28 23.62
C ARG A 512 20.20 -21.04 22.31
N GLY A 513 19.18 -21.00 21.46
CA GLY A 513 19.13 -21.69 20.17
C GLY A 513 18.82 -23.18 20.25
N ALA A 514 18.47 -23.72 21.43
CA ALA A 514 18.02 -25.10 21.55
C ALA A 514 16.66 -25.29 20.85
N ALA A 515 15.74 -24.35 21.07
CA ALA A 515 14.44 -24.31 20.40
C ALA A 515 14.58 -24.18 18.88
N ASP A 516 15.54 -23.38 18.39
CA ASP A 516 15.77 -23.20 16.95
C ASP A 516 16.32 -24.46 16.27
N LYS A 517 17.12 -25.25 16.98
CA LYS A 517 17.59 -26.56 16.49
C LYS A 517 16.43 -27.54 16.37
N ALA A 518 15.53 -27.57 17.36
CA ALA A 518 14.32 -28.39 17.33
C ALA A 518 13.38 -27.94 16.20
N TRP A 519 13.20 -26.62 16.04
CA TRP A 519 12.40 -26.02 14.97
C TRP A 519 12.85 -26.45 13.58
N ARG A 520 14.15 -26.33 13.26
CA ARG A 520 14.70 -26.73 11.95
C ARG A 520 14.46 -28.20 11.63
N ARG A 521 14.62 -29.09 12.62
CA ARG A 521 14.28 -30.52 12.46
C ARG A 521 12.79 -30.71 12.22
N PHE A 522 11.94 -30.04 13.00
CA PHE A 522 10.49 -30.14 12.87
C PHE A 522 10.00 -29.70 11.49
N VAL A 523 10.46 -28.56 10.96
CA VAL A 523 10.08 -28.07 9.62
C VAL A 523 10.40 -29.11 8.54
N GLY A 524 11.63 -29.67 8.53
CA GLY A 524 12.02 -30.70 7.57
C GLY A 524 11.18 -31.98 7.67
N ARG A 525 10.78 -32.37 8.89
CA ARG A 525 9.91 -33.52 9.13
C ARG A 525 8.46 -33.27 8.71
N VAL A 526 7.94 -32.05 8.88
CA VAL A 526 6.59 -31.68 8.39
C VAL A 526 6.56 -31.65 6.87
N LYS A 527 7.61 -31.11 6.23
CA LYS A 527 7.73 -31.08 4.76
C LYS A 527 7.56 -32.47 4.16
N THR A 528 8.27 -33.47 4.71
CA THR A 528 8.25 -34.86 4.24
C THR A 528 7.09 -35.72 4.74
N ALA A 529 6.21 -35.19 5.60
CA ALA A 529 5.09 -35.94 6.15
C ALA A 529 4.00 -36.22 5.08
N ALA A 530 3.78 -37.50 4.79
CA ALA A 530 2.87 -37.96 3.73
C ALA A 530 1.36 -37.84 4.03
N GLY A 531 0.95 -37.46 5.25
CA GLY A 531 -0.48 -37.41 5.59
C GLY A 531 -0.78 -36.79 6.96
N VAL A 532 -2.05 -36.51 7.23
CA VAL A 532 -2.45 -35.78 8.45
C VAL A 532 -2.08 -36.53 9.74
N ARG A 533 -2.16 -37.86 9.75
CA ARG A 533 -1.74 -38.67 10.91
C ARG A 533 -0.23 -38.54 11.18
N SER A 534 0.60 -38.52 10.14
CA SER A 534 2.04 -38.35 10.31
C SER A 534 2.39 -36.91 10.71
N VAL A 535 1.70 -35.91 10.17
CA VAL A 535 1.84 -34.50 10.62
C VAL A 535 1.53 -34.37 12.11
N LYS A 536 0.39 -34.92 12.58
CA LYS A 536 0.02 -34.90 14.01
C LYS A 536 1.05 -35.62 14.88
N ARG A 537 1.59 -36.75 14.43
CA ARG A 537 2.64 -37.48 15.13
C ARG A 537 3.92 -36.63 15.23
N VAL A 538 4.39 -36.08 14.11
CA VAL A 538 5.58 -35.20 14.06
C VAL A 538 5.40 -33.98 14.98
N PHE A 539 4.21 -33.38 14.99
CA PHE A 539 3.89 -32.27 15.88
C PHE A 539 3.91 -32.65 17.37
N ASN A 540 3.34 -33.81 17.73
CA ASN A 540 3.37 -34.29 19.11
C ASN A 540 4.81 -34.59 19.58
N GLU A 541 5.61 -35.24 18.73
CA GLU A 541 7.02 -35.50 19.03
C GLU A 541 7.81 -34.18 19.18
N PHE A 542 7.53 -33.19 18.33
CA PHE A 542 8.14 -31.86 18.45
C PHE A 542 7.73 -31.17 19.76
N ARG A 543 6.46 -31.28 20.17
CA ARG A 543 6.00 -30.73 21.46
C ARG A 543 6.72 -31.37 22.65
N GLU A 544 6.95 -32.69 22.59
CA GLU A 544 7.71 -33.42 23.63
C GLU A 544 9.19 -33.00 23.63
N GLU A 545 9.80 -32.90 22.45
CA GLU A 545 11.18 -32.42 22.27
C GLU A 545 11.34 -31.01 22.83
N LEU A 546 10.41 -30.10 22.51
CA LEU A 546 10.42 -28.73 23.01
C LEU A 546 10.20 -28.69 24.53
N ALA A 547 9.26 -29.48 25.06
CA ALA A 547 9.02 -29.57 26.50
C ALA A 547 10.26 -30.08 27.27
N ALA A 548 11.06 -30.96 26.66
CA ALA A 548 12.28 -31.49 27.26
C ALA A 548 13.44 -30.48 27.32
N ILE A 549 13.37 -29.35 26.59
CA ILE A 549 14.37 -28.29 26.67
C ILE A 549 14.26 -27.62 28.06
N PRO A 550 15.34 -27.63 28.88
CA PRO A 550 15.31 -27.05 30.21
C PRO A 550 15.04 -25.54 30.15
N GLU A 551 14.26 -25.06 31.11
CA GLU A 551 13.90 -23.64 31.25
C GLU A 551 14.57 -23.02 32.47
N VAL A 552 14.84 -21.72 32.39
CA VAL A 552 15.27 -20.90 33.53
C VAL A 552 14.10 -20.05 34.04
N PRO A 553 13.96 -19.84 35.36
CA PRO A 553 13.03 -18.86 35.89
C PRO A 553 13.40 -17.47 35.37
N ALA A 554 12.50 -16.85 34.62
CA ALA A 554 12.70 -15.53 34.03
C ALA A 554 11.39 -14.72 34.02
N SER A 555 11.52 -13.40 34.04
CA SER A 555 10.41 -12.46 33.83
C SER A 555 10.68 -11.69 32.53
N PRO A 556 10.46 -12.32 31.36
CA PRO A 556 10.82 -11.71 30.09
C PRO A 556 10.00 -10.45 29.81
N LEU A 557 10.58 -9.52 29.04
CA LEU A 557 9.82 -8.44 28.41
C LEU A 557 8.87 -9.04 27.38
N ARG A 558 7.60 -8.66 27.41
CA ARG A 558 6.59 -9.11 26.45
C ARG A 558 6.47 -8.07 25.34
N VAL A 559 7.00 -8.41 24.16
CA VAL A 559 7.02 -7.50 23.01
C VAL A 559 6.11 -8.04 21.91
N LYS A 560 5.17 -7.21 21.45
CA LYS A 560 4.28 -7.58 20.34
C LYS A 560 4.87 -7.13 19.01
N ILE A 561 4.90 -8.03 18.02
CA ILE A 561 5.23 -7.70 16.63
C ILE A 561 3.94 -7.57 15.82
N ILE A 562 3.77 -6.42 15.18
CA ILE A 562 2.68 -6.09 14.26
C ILE A 562 3.27 -5.66 12.91
N GLY A 563 2.46 -5.59 11.86
CA GLY A 563 2.91 -5.02 10.59
C GLY A 563 2.41 -5.75 9.34
N GLU A 564 3.14 -5.56 8.24
CA GLU A 564 2.81 -6.17 6.95
C GLU A 564 3.12 -7.68 6.94
N ILE A 565 2.15 -8.50 6.56
CA ILE A 565 2.21 -9.96 6.69
C ILE A 565 3.44 -10.60 6.03
N TYR A 566 3.85 -10.18 4.83
CA TYR A 566 5.00 -10.79 4.18
C TYR A 566 6.28 -10.46 4.95
N THR A 567 6.49 -9.18 5.29
CA THR A 567 7.65 -8.74 6.06
C THR A 567 7.71 -9.41 7.43
N VAL A 568 6.56 -9.59 8.07
CA VAL A 568 6.45 -10.23 9.37
C VAL A 568 6.74 -11.75 9.30
N LEU A 569 6.37 -12.43 8.21
CA LEU A 569 6.56 -13.88 8.08
C LEU A 569 7.89 -14.30 7.45
N GLU A 570 8.52 -13.46 6.64
CA GLU A 570 9.74 -13.80 5.92
C GLU A 570 10.99 -13.44 6.74
N GLY A 571 11.63 -14.48 7.32
CA GLY A 571 12.75 -14.33 8.25
C GLY A 571 13.96 -13.60 7.67
N PHE A 572 14.33 -13.88 6.42
CA PHE A 572 15.42 -13.17 5.75
C PHE A 572 15.13 -11.66 5.65
N VAL A 573 13.87 -11.32 5.34
CA VAL A 573 13.43 -9.95 5.10
C VAL A 573 13.42 -9.14 6.39
N ASN A 574 12.91 -9.71 7.49
CA ASN A 574 12.94 -9.06 8.80
C ASN A 574 14.23 -9.28 9.60
N GLN A 575 15.28 -9.80 8.95
CA GLN A 575 16.58 -10.07 9.56
C GLN A 575 16.51 -11.00 10.77
N GLU A 576 15.60 -11.97 10.75
CA GLU A 576 15.40 -12.96 11.82
C GLU A 576 15.16 -12.27 13.17
N ILE A 577 14.35 -11.20 13.18
CA ILE A 577 14.13 -10.35 14.36
C ILE A 577 13.64 -11.14 15.58
N GLU A 578 12.80 -12.15 15.41
CA GLU A 578 12.30 -12.96 16.52
C GLU A 578 13.44 -13.75 17.19
N GLN A 579 14.39 -14.25 16.40
CA GLN A 579 15.59 -14.93 16.86
C GLN A 579 16.53 -13.94 17.54
N PHE A 580 16.73 -12.75 16.94
CA PHE A 580 17.58 -11.70 17.48
C PHE A 580 17.09 -11.21 18.86
N LEU A 581 15.80 -10.88 18.98
CA LEU A 581 15.23 -10.43 20.26
C LEU A 581 15.35 -11.50 21.35
N ALA A 582 15.24 -12.78 20.98
CA ALA A 582 15.33 -13.86 21.93
C ALA A 582 16.77 -14.33 22.21
N SER A 583 17.76 -13.92 21.41
CA SER A 583 19.17 -14.27 21.63
C SER A 583 19.87 -13.36 22.65
N ARG A 584 19.28 -12.20 22.98
CA ARG A 584 19.78 -11.19 23.93
C ARG A 584 20.22 -11.77 25.27
N GLU A 585 21.49 -11.64 25.63
CA GLU A 585 22.06 -12.27 26.84
C GLU A 585 21.55 -11.63 28.14
N ASP A 586 21.46 -10.32 28.14
CA ASP A 586 21.13 -9.38 29.21
C ASP A 586 19.64 -9.36 29.56
N LEU A 587 18.77 -9.40 28.53
CA LEU A 587 17.31 -9.34 28.68
C LEU A 587 16.65 -10.58 28.09
N ARG A 588 15.69 -11.16 28.83
CA ARG A 588 14.80 -12.18 28.26
C ARG A 588 13.62 -11.49 27.59
N VAL A 589 13.31 -11.87 26.36
CA VAL A 589 12.21 -11.29 25.58
C VAL A 589 11.28 -12.40 25.10
N GLU A 590 10.00 -12.26 25.40
CA GLU A 590 8.91 -13.08 24.86
C GLU A 590 8.24 -12.31 23.73
N VAL A 591 8.49 -12.78 22.50
CA VAL A 591 7.91 -12.20 21.29
C VAL A 591 6.52 -12.78 21.07
N VAL A 592 5.53 -11.91 20.88
CA VAL A 592 4.16 -12.30 20.55
C VAL A 592 3.77 -11.73 19.20
N ARG A 593 3.22 -12.60 18.36
CA ARG A 593 2.74 -12.25 17.02
C ARG A 593 1.48 -13.05 16.71
N GLU A 594 0.41 -12.35 16.33
CA GLU A 594 -0.88 -12.96 15.97
C GLU A 594 -1.02 -13.26 14.47
N ILE A 595 -0.35 -12.48 13.61
CA ILE A 595 -0.40 -12.63 12.16
C ILE A 595 0.31 -13.92 11.75
N THR A 596 -0.42 -14.87 11.15
CA THR A 596 0.11 -16.12 10.58
C THR A 596 -0.67 -16.53 9.33
N ALA A 597 -0.11 -17.42 8.51
CA ALA A 597 -0.81 -17.95 7.35
C ALA A 597 -2.08 -18.72 7.73
N THR A 598 -2.04 -19.49 8.82
CA THR A 598 -3.20 -20.22 9.36
C THR A 598 -4.26 -19.27 9.91
N GLN A 599 -3.87 -18.21 10.63
CA GLN A 599 -4.79 -17.21 11.14
C GLN A 599 -5.48 -16.48 9.98
N TRP A 600 -4.73 -16.08 8.95
CA TRP A 600 -5.27 -15.50 7.73
C TRP A 600 -6.25 -16.45 7.03
N PHE A 601 -5.90 -17.72 6.88
CA PHE A 601 -6.76 -18.73 6.22
C PHE A 601 -8.02 -19.03 7.04
N ASN A 602 -7.90 -19.14 8.37
CA ASN A 602 -9.03 -19.38 9.26
C ASN A 602 -10.00 -18.19 9.28
N LEU A 603 -9.50 -16.96 9.20
CA LEU A 603 -10.31 -15.74 9.12
C LEU A 603 -11.01 -15.62 7.76
N ASN A 604 -10.25 -15.67 6.66
CA ASN A 604 -10.73 -15.28 5.33
C ASN A 604 -11.36 -16.42 4.53
N VAL A 605 -11.01 -17.68 4.83
CA VAL A 605 -11.51 -18.86 4.10
C VAL A 605 -12.47 -19.67 4.95
N LEU A 606 -12.04 -20.12 6.13
CA LEU A 606 -12.85 -20.99 6.99
C LEU A 606 -13.84 -20.24 7.89
N HIS A 607 -13.70 -18.92 8.02
CA HIS A 607 -14.54 -18.07 8.88
C HIS A 607 -14.70 -18.64 10.29
N ARG A 608 -13.60 -19.13 10.88
CA ARG A 608 -13.63 -19.73 12.21
C ARG A 608 -14.02 -18.70 13.26
N ARG A 609 -14.88 -19.12 14.20
CA ARG A 609 -15.51 -18.24 15.18
C ARG A 609 -14.51 -17.41 15.99
N TYR A 610 -13.44 -18.04 16.48
CA TYR A 610 -12.43 -17.36 17.29
C TYR A 610 -11.74 -16.24 16.50
N GLU A 611 -11.27 -16.53 15.29
CA GLU A 611 -10.57 -15.58 14.43
C GLU A 611 -11.48 -14.42 14.01
N VAL A 612 -12.75 -14.70 13.70
CA VAL A 612 -13.74 -13.65 13.38
C VAL A 612 -14.04 -12.76 14.59
N GLU A 613 -14.20 -13.34 15.78
CA GLU A 613 -14.42 -12.58 17.03
C GLU A 613 -13.18 -11.75 17.40
N ARG A 614 -11.97 -12.31 17.27
CA ARG A 614 -10.72 -11.59 17.52
C ARG A 614 -10.51 -10.46 16.53
N HIS A 615 -10.74 -10.68 15.24
CA HIS A 615 -10.65 -9.63 14.22
C HIS A 615 -11.66 -8.51 14.48
N ARG A 616 -12.90 -8.83 14.89
CA ARG A 616 -13.87 -7.81 15.29
C ARG A 616 -13.37 -7.00 16.49
N ALA A 617 -12.74 -7.62 17.47
CA ALA A 617 -12.16 -6.91 18.61
C ALA A 617 -11.01 -5.96 18.18
N ILE A 618 -10.16 -6.39 17.25
CA ILE A 618 -9.08 -5.59 16.66
C ILE A 618 -9.66 -4.37 15.93
N VAL A 619 -10.61 -4.56 15.01
CA VAL A 619 -11.27 -3.47 14.26
C VAL A 619 -11.99 -2.51 15.21
N THR A 620 -12.65 -3.04 16.26
CA THR A 620 -13.32 -2.20 17.28
C THR A 620 -12.32 -1.37 18.07
N ALA A 621 -11.14 -1.92 18.39
CA ALA A 621 -10.08 -1.20 19.07
C ALA A 621 -9.43 -0.13 18.17
N ALA A 622 -9.36 -0.38 16.87
CA ALA A 622 -8.85 0.57 15.88
C ALA A 622 -9.81 1.74 15.60
N ALA A 623 -11.13 1.50 15.61
CA ALA A 623 -12.15 2.45 15.13
C ALA A 623 -12.04 3.90 15.65
N PRO A 624 -11.71 4.18 16.93
CA PRO A 624 -11.52 5.56 17.40
C PRO A 624 -10.39 6.31 16.69
N TYR A 625 -9.41 5.58 16.14
CA TYR A 625 -8.20 6.11 15.53
C TYR A 625 -8.15 5.90 14.01
N LEU A 626 -8.70 4.80 13.51
CA LEU A 626 -8.82 4.42 12.11
C LEU A 626 -10.06 3.52 11.91
N ASP A 627 -11.16 4.11 11.47
CA ASP A 627 -12.48 3.47 11.28
C ASP A 627 -12.69 2.90 9.87
N VAL A 628 -11.78 3.18 8.95
CA VAL A 628 -11.79 2.68 7.58
C VAL A 628 -10.65 1.70 7.33
N SER A 629 -10.95 0.64 6.57
CA SER A 629 -9.90 -0.28 6.10
C SER A 629 -9.05 0.42 5.05
N VAL A 630 -7.74 0.46 5.25
CA VAL A 630 -6.78 1.02 4.29
C VAL A 630 -6.11 -0.08 3.44
N GLY A 631 -6.55 -1.33 3.60
CA GLY A 631 -5.94 -2.52 3.00
C GLY A 631 -4.68 -2.96 3.72
N GLY A 632 -4.03 -4.01 3.22
CA GLY A 632 -2.90 -4.62 3.93
C GLY A 632 -3.32 -5.01 5.36
N HIS A 633 -2.49 -4.63 6.33
CA HIS A 633 -2.74 -4.84 7.76
C HIS A 633 -2.81 -3.52 8.55
N GLY A 634 -3.00 -2.37 7.87
CA GLY A 634 -2.86 -1.07 8.52
C GLY A 634 -3.89 -0.81 9.63
N GLN A 635 -5.14 -1.25 9.44
CA GLN A 635 -6.18 -1.12 10.48
C GLN A 635 -5.94 -2.13 11.61
N GLU A 636 -5.49 -3.32 11.26
CA GLU A 636 -5.14 -4.39 12.18
C GLU A 636 -3.97 -3.98 13.09
N SER A 637 -2.91 -3.39 12.53
CA SER A 637 -1.76 -2.86 13.26
C SER A 637 -2.17 -1.83 14.31
N VAL A 638 -3.05 -0.87 13.96
CA VAL A 638 -3.59 0.11 14.92
C VAL A 638 -4.41 -0.57 16.02
N GLY A 639 -5.30 -1.50 15.65
CA GLY A 639 -6.14 -2.21 16.62
C GLY A 639 -5.35 -3.11 17.56
N GLU A 640 -4.38 -3.86 17.03
CA GLU A 640 -3.50 -4.73 17.80
C GLU A 640 -2.60 -3.96 18.76
N ALA A 641 -2.14 -2.77 18.36
CA ALA A 641 -1.41 -1.85 19.23
C ALA A 641 -2.26 -1.37 20.42
N VAL A 642 -3.52 -0.97 20.17
CA VAL A 642 -4.45 -0.58 21.23
C VAL A 642 -4.75 -1.75 22.17
N LEU A 643 -4.93 -2.96 21.62
CA LEU A 643 -5.12 -4.16 22.42
C LEU A 643 -3.86 -4.52 23.20
N ALA A 644 -2.66 -4.31 22.65
CA ALA A 644 -1.42 -4.57 23.35
C ALA A 644 -1.29 -3.73 24.64
N ALA A 645 -1.68 -2.46 24.60
CA ALA A 645 -1.72 -1.62 25.81
C ALA A 645 -2.67 -2.19 26.88
N ARG A 646 -3.84 -2.70 26.46
CA ARG A 646 -4.85 -3.28 27.37
C ARG A 646 -4.46 -4.65 27.92
N GLU A 647 -3.71 -5.41 27.14
CA GLU A 647 -3.25 -6.77 27.46
C GLU A 647 -1.91 -6.79 28.23
N GLY A 648 -1.37 -5.61 28.56
CA GLY A 648 -0.19 -5.46 29.40
C GLY A 648 1.11 -5.94 28.74
N TYR A 649 1.31 -5.62 27.46
CA TYR A 649 2.61 -5.79 26.81
C TYR A 649 3.55 -4.65 27.21
N ASP A 650 4.85 -4.93 27.22
CA ASP A 650 5.88 -3.95 27.58
C ASP A 650 6.16 -2.99 26.43
N GLY A 651 6.03 -3.45 25.17
CA GLY A 651 6.23 -2.62 23.98
C GLY A 651 5.73 -3.28 22.70
N VAL A 652 5.68 -2.50 21.62
CA VAL A 652 5.23 -2.95 20.29
C VAL A 652 6.28 -2.60 19.24
N ILE A 653 6.61 -3.57 18.38
CA ILE A 653 7.47 -3.37 17.22
C ILE A 653 6.61 -3.49 15.96
N GLN A 654 6.56 -2.45 15.15
CA GLN A 654 5.90 -2.45 13.84
C GLN A 654 6.91 -2.74 12.74
N LEU A 655 6.68 -3.78 11.95
CA LEU A 655 7.48 -4.13 10.78
C LEU A 655 6.74 -3.74 9.50
N LEU A 656 7.35 -2.88 8.70
CA LEU A 656 6.76 -2.47 7.44
C LEU A 656 7.82 -2.42 6.34
N PRO A 657 7.52 -2.89 5.12
CA PRO A 657 8.45 -2.70 4.03
C PRO A 657 8.46 -1.24 3.59
N PHE A 658 9.59 -0.78 3.07
CA PHE A 658 9.74 0.54 2.49
C PHE A 658 8.61 0.83 1.51
N THR A 659 8.06 2.04 1.60
CA THR A 659 6.89 2.55 0.86
C THR A 659 5.54 1.87 1.14
N CYS A 660 5.41 0.96 2.14
CA CYS A 660 4.15 0.25 2.44
C CYS A 660 2.99 1.19 2.80
N MET A 661 2.09 1.45 1.85
CA MET A 661 1.07 2.49 2.00
C MET A 661 0.15 2.29 3.21
N PRO A 662 -0.40 1.09 3.50
CA PRO A 662 -1.29 0.92 4.66
C PRO A 662 -0.56 1.00 6.00
N GLU A 663 0.67 0.45 6.08
CA GLU A 663 1.44 0.52 7.32
C GLU A 663 1.99 1.92 7.59
N ILE A 664 2.28 2.72 6.56
CA ILE A 664 2.63 4.14 6.70
C ILE A 664 1.44 4.92 7.29
N VAL A 665 0.21 4.62 6.85
CA VAL A 665 -1.00 5.19 7.47
C VAL A 665 -1.08 4.79 8.94
N ALA A 666 -0.86 3.52 9.25
CA ALA A 666 -0.85 3.04 10.64
C ALA A 666 0.24 3.74 11.46
N GLN A 667 1.47 3.84 10.94
CA GLN A 667 2.62 4.46 11.60
C GLN A 667 2.34 5.92 11.99
N ASN A 668 1.75 6.71 11.08
CA ASN A 668 1.35 8.10 11.33
C ASN A 668 0.31 8.24 12.46
N ILE A 669 -0.43 7.18 12.75
CA ILE A 669 -1.41 7.11 13.85
C ILE A 669 -0.74 6.55 15.11
N LEU A 670 0.14 5.55 14.98
CA LEU A 670 0.81 4.89 16.09
C LEU A 670 1.77 5.83 16.84
N VAL A 671 2.50 6.69 16.13
CA VAL A 671 3.42 7.67 16.75
C VAL A 671 2.71 8.57 17.79
N PRO A 672 1.66 9.33 17.45
CA PRO A 672 0.94 10.12 18.44
C PRO A 672 0.10 9.26 19.41
N LEU A 673 -0.21 8.02 19.06
CA LEU A 673 -0.93 7.09 19.92
C LEU A 673 -0.03 6.49 21.02
N SER A 674 1.29 6.42 20.80
CA SER A 674 2.31 6.01 21.76
C SER A 674 2.15 6.72 23.10
N GLU A 675 2.09 8.05 23.05
CA GLU A 675 1.92 8.90 24.23
C GLU A 675 0.55 8.67 24.90
N LYS A 676 -0.51 8.56 24.10
CA LYS A 676 -1.88 8.38 24.61
C LYS A 676 -2.09 7.04 25.32
N LEU A 677 -1.42 5.99 24.84
CA LEU A 677 -1.51 4.65 25.42
C LEU A 677 -0.48 4.40 26.52
N ASP A 678 0.51 5.28 26.68
CA ASP A 678 1.68 5.05 27.54
C ASP A 678 2.29 3.65 27.25
N LEU A 679 2.54 3.39 25.96
CA LEU A 679 3.12 2.14 25.47
C LEU A 679 4.20 2.47 24.44
N PRO A 680 5.47 2.08 24.64
CA PRO A 680 6.52 2.36 23.67
C PRO A 680 6.30 1.60 22.34
N PHE A 681 6.50 2.32 21.23
CA PHE A 681 6.44 1.80 19.86
C PHE A 681 7.79 1.96 19.18
N LEU A 682 8.20 0.93 18.43
CA LEU A 682 9.33 1.01 17.52
C LEU A 682 8.88 0.60 16.13
N SER A 683 8.84 1.55 15.20
CA SER A 683 8.56 1.26 13.80
C SER A 683 9.85 1.05 13.04
N LEU A 684 9.92 -0.07 12.33
CA LEU A 684 11.10 -0.46 11.61
C LEU A 684 10.79 -0.72 10.14
N ILE A 685 11.33 0.17 9.30
CA ILE A 685 11.18 0.10 7.84
C ILE A 685 12.20 -0.87 7.27
N ILE A 686 11.72 -1.84 6.50
CA ILE A 686 12.54 -2.88 5.87
C ILE A 686 12.76 -2.55 4.39
N ASN A 687 14.02 -2.44 3.98
CA ASN A 687 14.42 -2.35 2.57
C ASN A 687 15.66 -3.21 2.29
N GLU A 688 16.08 -3.22 1.03
CA GLU A 688 17.27 -3.92 0.55
C GLU A 688 18.60 -3.29 0.98
N GLN A 689 18.59 -2.08 1.54
CA GLN A 689 19.77 -1.31 1.92
C GLN A 689 20.08 -1.39 3.43
N ASN A 690 19.17 -1.95 4.22
CA ASN A 690 19.32 -2.05 5.67
C ASN A 690 20.54 -2.89 6.04
N GLY A 691 21.58 -2.24 6.56
CA GLY A 691 22.69 -2.90 7.24
C GLY A 691 22.25 -3.47 8.60
N THR A 692 22.74 -4.66 8.95
CA THR A 692 22.35 -5.35 10.19
C THR A 692 22.71 -4.56 11.45
N ALA A 693 23.87 -3.89 11.48
CA ALA A 693 24.36 -3.21 12.69
C ALA A 693 23.46 -2.05 13.17
N GLY A 694 22.91 -1.23 12.25
CA GLY A 694 22.04 -0.11 12.61
C GLY A 694 20.68 -0.57 13.14
N TRP A 695 20.21 -1.71 12.63
CA TRP A 695 18.98 -2.36 13.08
C TRP A 695 19.11 -2.91 14.49
N GLU A 696 20.18 -3.67 14.75
CA GLU A 696 20.47 -4.27 16.05
C GLU A 696 20.55 -3.20 17.14
N THR A 697 21.27 -2.11 16.89
CA THR A 697 21.42 -1.01 17.86
C THR A 697 20.07 -0.38 18.25
N ARG A 698 19.16 -0.18 17.29
CA ARG A 698 17.82 0.38 17.55
C ARG A 698 16.97 -0.55 18.40
N LEU A 699 17.06 -1.86 18.14
CA LEU A 699 16.36 -2.88 18.92
C LEU A 699 16.90 -2.98 20.34
N GLU A 700 18.22 -2.95 20.51
CA GLU A 700 18.89 -2.95 21.82
C GLU A 700 18.43 -1.77 22.67
N ALA A 701 18.55 -0.55 22.13
CA ALA A 701 18.12 0.66 22.81
C ALA A 701 16.62 0.62 23.18
N PHE A 702 15.78 0.07 22.28
CA PHE A 702 14.37 -0.09 22.58
C PHE A 702 14.12 -1.03 23.75
N LEU A 703 14.79 -2.19 23.80
CA LEU A 703 14.66 -3.14 24.91
C LEU A 703 15.13 -2.56 26.24
N GLU A 704 16.21 -1.78 26.25
CA GLU A 704 16.69 -1.06 27.43
C GLU A 704 15.61 -0.08 27.95
N VAL A 705 14.99 0.70 27.06
CA VAL A 705 13.89 1.61 27.41
C VAL A 705 12.71 0.83 28.03
N LEU A 706 12.37 -0.34 27.48
CA LEU A 706 11.29 -1.17 28.04
C LEU A 706 11.65 -1.68 29.44
N ALA A 707 12.89 -2.14 29.64
CA ALA A 707 13.37 -2.64 30.91
C ALA A 707 13.34 -1.53 31.99
N GLU A 708 13.90 -0.36 31.68
CA GLU A 708 13.87 0.80 32.57
C GLU A 708 12.45 1.24 32.94
N ARG A 709 11.55 1.27 31.95
CA ARG A 709 10.15 1.65 32.18
C ARG A 709 9.47 0.67 33.13
N ARG A 710 9.70 -0.63 32.96
CA ARG A 710 9.14 -1.67 33.82
C ARG A 710 9.64 -1.56 35.26
N GLU A 711 10.93 -1.26 35.44
CA GLU A 711 11.51 -1.02 36.77
C GLU A 711 10.91 0.21 37.45
N LYS A 712 10.75 1.32 36.72
CA LYS A 712 10.13 2.56 37.23
C LYS A 712 8.67 2.35 37.64
N LEU A 713 7.90 1.59 36.86
CA LEU A 713 6.51 1.27 37.19
C LEU A 713 6.37 0.30 38.39
N ALA A 714 7.37 -0.54 38.63
CA ALA A 714 7.40 -1.44 39.78
C ALA A 714 7.78 -0.72 41.10
N ALA A 715 8.39 0.46 41.03
CA ALA A 715 8.78 1.23 42.21
C ALA A 715 7.58 1.90 42.91
N PRO A 716 7.50 1.90 44.26
CA PRO A 716 6.40 2.53 44.99
C PRO A 716 6.41 4.06 44.79
N GLY A 717 5.39 4.58 44.09
CA GLY A 717 5.25 6.00 43.75
C GLY A 717 5.57 6.36 42.29
N GLY A 718 5.80 5.38 41.41
CA GLY A 718 6.15 5.62 40.00
C GLY A 718 5.10 6.42 39.23
N GLU A 719 5.49 7.62 38.76
CA GLU A 719 4.68 8.44 37.86
C GLU A 719 4.75 7.90 36.42
N LYS A 720 3.59 7.83 35.75
CA LYS A 720 3.48 7.52 34.32
C LYS A 720 4.02 8.69 33.50
N HIS A 721 5.29 8.64 33.11
CA HIS A 721 5.84 9.59 32.14
C HIS A 721 5.99 8.88 30.79
N GLY A 722 5.33 9.42 29.76
CA GLY A 722 5.56 9.02 28.38
C GLY A 722 6.99 9.35 27.99
N VAL A 723 7.75 8.35 27.55
CA VAL A 723 9.09 8.54 26.99
C VAL A 723 8.99 8.39 25.48
N LEU A 724 9.37 9.44 24.76
CA LEU A 724 9.71 9.40 23.34
C LEU A 724 11.24 9.47 23.22
N PHE A 725 11.83 8.50 22.53
CA PHE A 725 13.09 8.64 21.82
C PHE A 725 13.01 7.89 20.49
N GLY A 726 13.37 8.58 19.40
CA GLY A 726 13.71 7.98 18.10
C GLY A 726 12.79 8.40 16.96
N TYR A 727 13.15 9.48 16.27
CA TYR A 727 13.00 9.56 14.81
C TYR A 727 14.15 8.78 14.17
#